data_AF-A0A9W8IBW7-F1
#
_entry.id   AF-A0A9W8IBW7-F1
#
_cell.length_a   1.000
_cell.length_b   1.000
_cell.length_c   1.000
_cell.angle_alpha   90.00
_cell.angle_beta   90.00
_cell.angle_gamma   90.00
#
_symmetry.space_group_name_H-M   'P 1'
#
loop_
_entity.id
_entity.type
_entity.pdbx_description
1 polymer ?
#
loop_
_entity_poly.entity_id
_entity_poly.type
_entity_poly.pdbx_seq_one_letter_code
_entity_poly.pdbx_strand_id
1 'polypeptide(L)'
;MLTVGHGDVHTDSDHKLVVVMVGLPARGKSYIVKKLKRYLSWLGFQTKIFNVGDRRRLAGSVDTASEAKAAQQGPHTKGGTTGRCSGCSSPGSEAPGGKTPACCQCETRHPSAFFDPDNRKAKLIREQVALEVFEDLLRWLQAGGQIAIHDATNSTIERRKALISRLKSETDMNLLFVESICNDRDIINRNIKLKTHSPDYVGIDPDVAEADFRARLRNYERAYRTIGAAEEMLDVQYCKIIDVGKKVIAYNIQGFLESQVVFYLMNMNLEPRVIYITRHGESEDNAAGRIGGDASLSPSGVAYAKALSRFIDRRRLEFAVEVEEYNRQLAQSICSSTASSTPGACSEAESSASHSGAADALRLEQSLLRRRVHPGFEVWTSMLKRTMETAEYFDPQIYRVKNIKSLNEIYAGKCEGMTYQEIARQYPDEYEARQLDKFYYRYPGIGGESYADVVLRLQQVIVELERIRHSVLLVTHRAMARTLLAYFMDIPTTHMPDMELPLGYIYACEPRPFGNHLRVWRYIPHLDDFEEVDSASAIRISFIRDQCAGYGEGLIDYVEQYYCVHPSWHRCTLLLLTLWLALLFIWLGVSASEYFSPNISTLAKLLHLPESLAGVTLLAIGNGAPDLSSTYSAVRAGSAALAISQIVGSAAFIVSVVVCATTLAVSKYPVSRLSYMRELWFFVATVSMIALIVLSEQLSQAMAVAMVALYAAYVLTVVITTYYEERCQALELETEFQYTRTGRKQYMP
;
A
#
# COMPACT_ATOMS: atom_id res chain seq x y z
N MET A 1 -19.32 -32.09 4.20
CA MET A 1 -19.85 -32.26 5.56
C MET A 1 -19.03 -31.35 6.46
N LEU A 2 -19.44 -30.09 6.61
CA LEU A 2 -18.96 -29.09 7.57
C LEU A 2 -20.02 -27.97 7.56
N THR A 3 -21.12 -28.23 8.25
CA THR A 3 -22.12 -27.22 8.63
C THR A 3 -21.68 -26.66 9.97
N VAL A 4 -21.16 -25.43 10.01
CA VAL A 4 -20.77 -24.77 11.26
C VAL A 4 -21.96 -23.91 11.70
N GLY A 5 -22.70 -24.43 12.67
CA GLY A 5 -23.68 -23.68 13.44
C GLY A 5 -22.99 -22.80 14.48
N HIS A 6 -23.60 -21.67 14.79
CA HIS A 6 -23.25 -20.80 15.91
C HIS A 6 -23.34 -21.55 17.24
N GLY A 7 -22.23 -21.59 17.97
CA GLY A 7 -22.13 -22.13 19.33
C GLY A 7 -20.80 -22.83 19.56
N ASP A 8 -19.88 -22.15 20.25
CA ASP A 8 -18.68 -22.69 20.89
C ASP A 8 -17.63 -23.37 19.98
N VAL A 9 -17.07 -22.59 19.05
CA VAL A 9 -15.72 -22.85 18.53
C VAL A 9 -14.79 -21.89 19.25
N HIS A 10 -13.84 -22.40 20.05
CA HIS A 10 -12.65 -21.63 20.40
C HIS A 10 -12.05 -21.12 19.09
N THR A 11 -12.26 -19.85 18.78
CA THR A 11 -11.75 -19.27 17.55
C THR A 11 -10.23 -19.26 17.65
N ASP A 12 -9.56 -19.90 16.70
CA ASP A 12 -8.10 -19.90 16.46
C ASP A 12 -7.52 -18.47 16.26
N SER A 13 -8.32 -17.43 16.50
CA SER A 13 -8.03 -15.99 16.39
C SER A 13 -7.12 -15.47 17.50
N ASP A 14 -6.97 -16.20 18.61
CA ASP A 14 -6.20 -15.76 19.77
C ASP A 14 -4.73 -16.18 19.73
N HIS A 15 -4.33 -17.08 18.82
CA HIS A 15 -2.95 -17.55 18.76
C HIS A 15 -2.01 -16.53 18.10
N LYS A 16 -1.06 -16.00 18.89
CA LYS A 16 0.01 -15.12 18.42
C LYS A 16 1.32 -15.88 18.24
N LEU A 17 2.01 -15.63 17.13
CA LEU A 17 3.26 -16.32 16.78
C LEU A 17 4.40 -15.33 16.55
N VAL A 18 5.51 -15.56 17.25
CA VAL A 18 6.80 -14.91 16.99
C VAL A 18 7.69 -15.83 16.18
N VAL A 19 8.01 -15.43 14.95
CA VAL A 19 8.96 -16.15 14.09
C VAL A 19 10.33 -15.47 14.16
N VAL A 20 11.33 -16.16 14.70
CA VAL A 20 12.69 -15.61 14.85
C VAL A 20 13.63 -16.21 13.83
N MET A 21 14.13 -15.37 12.93
CA MET A 21 15.09 -15.81 11.90
C MET A 21 16.49 -16.02 12.49
N VAL A 22 17.17 -17.07 12.06
CA VAL A 22 18.56 -17.40 12.43
C VAL A 22 19.38 -17.72 11.18
N GLY A 23 20.65 -17.32 11.19
CA GLY A 23 21.63 -17.74 10.18
C GLY A 23 22.55 -16.62 9.73
N LEU A 24 23.57 -16.99 8.95
CA LEU A 24 24.58 -16.05 8.44
C LEU A 24 24.01 -15.05 7.42
N PRO A 25 24.63 -13.87 7.26
CA PRO A 25 24.34 -12.97 6.14
C PRO A 25 24.44 -13.69 4.78
N ALA A 26 23.70 -13.20 3.77
CA ALA A 26 23.68 -13.79 2.41
C ALA A 26 23.23 -15.27 2.32
N ARG A 27 22.56 -15.81 3.34
CA ARG A 27 21.93 -17.15 3.32
C ARG A 27 20.42 -17.12 3.00
N GLY A 28 19.92 -16.12 2.29
CA GLY A 28 18.51 -16.08 1.86
C GLY A 28 17.45 -15.71 2.92
N LYS A 29 17.83 -15.35 4.15
CA LYS A 29 16.86 -14.98 5.21
C LYS A 29 15.85 -13.92 4.78
N SER A 30 16.31 -12.78 4.24
CA SER A 30 15.41 -11.70 3.80
C SER A 30 14.44 -12.14 2.70
N TYR A 31 14.82 -13.13 1.89
CA TYR A 31 13.94 -13.71 0.88
C TYR A 31 12.83 -14.56 1.52
N ILE A 32 13.23 -15.47 2.42
CA ILE A 32 12.32 -16.33 3.19
C ILE A 32 11.29 -15.48 3.93
N VAL A 33 11.75 -14.45 4.66
CA VAL A 33 10.91 -13.55 5.46
C VAL A 33 9.86 -12.84 4.60
N LYS A 34 10.25 -12.28 3.45
CA LYS A 34 9.32 -11.59 2.55
C LYS A 34 8.27 -12.54 1.97
N LYS A 35 8.70 -13.72 1.51
CA LYS A 35 7.78 -14.74 0.99
C LYS A 35 6.81 -15.24 2.05
N LEU A 36 7.32 -15.52 3.24
CA LEU A 36 6.52 -15.99 4.37
C LEU A 36 5.50 -14.95 4.80
N LYS A 37 5.89 -13.68 4.95
CA LYS A 37 4.96 -12.57 5.23
C LYS A 37 3.86 -12.51 4.18
N ARG A 38 4.22 -12.58 2.89
CA ARG A 38 3.28 -12.49 1.78
C ARG A 38 2.26 -13.63 1.81
N TYR A 39 2.72 -14.86 2.02
CA TYR A 39 1.87 -16.04 2.17
C TYR A 39 0.90 -15.93 3.35
N LEU A 40 1.41 -15.61 4.54
CA LEU A 40 0.58 -15.52 5.75
C LEU A 40 -0.42 -14.36 5.67
N SER A 41 0.00 -13.20 5.16
CA SER A 41 -0.89 -12.05 4.95
C SER A 41 -1.99 -12.37 3.93
N TRP A 42 -1.65 -13.09 2.86
CA TRP A 42 -2.62 -13.51 1.84
C TRP A 42 -3.64 -14.52 2.37
N LEU A 43 -3.25 -15.40 3.31
CA LEU A 43 -4.17 -16.27 4.04
C LEU A 43 -5.10 -15.52 5.03
N GLY A 44 -4.87 -14.22 5.23
CA GLY A 44 -5.67 -13.38 6.14
C GLY A 44 -5.04 -13.14 7.51
N PHE A 45 -3.84 -13.67 7.79
CA PHE A 45 -3.16 -13.44 9.08
C PHE A 45 -2.45 -12.09 9.10
N GLN A 46 -2.74 -11.28 10.11
CA GLN A 46 -2.06 -10.01 10.33
C GLN A 46 -0.57 -10.26 10.62
N THR A 47 0.28 -10.03 9.62
CA THR A 47 1.70 -10.40 9.65
C THR A 47 2.61 -9.21 9.39
N LYS A 48 3.63 -9.00 10.25
CA LYS A 48 4.59 -7.89 10.12
C LYS A 48 6.04 -8.34 10.29
N ILE A 49 6.93 -7.70 9.52
CA ILE A 49 8.38 -7.92 9.58
C ILE A 49 9.03 -6.83 10.42
N PHE A 50 9.89 -7.24 11.35
CA PHE A 50 10.69 -6.38 12.22
C PHE A 50 12.17 -6.58 11.89
N ASN A 51 12.75 -5.68 11.09
CA ASN A 51 14.12 -5.81 10.62
C ASN A 51 15.11 -5.05 11.51
N VAL A 52 15.99 -5.80 12.18
CA VAL A 52 17.00 -5.22 13.09
C VAL A 52 18.06 -4.40 12.32
N GLY A 53 18.36 -4.77 11.08
CA GLY A 53 19.29 -4.03 10.23
C GLY A 53 18.80 -2.63 9.88
N ASP A 54 17.50 -2.50 9.59
CA ASP A 54 16.85 -1.22 9.28
C ASP A 54 16.88 -0.30 10.50
N ARG A 55 16.51 -0.81 11.68
CA ARG A 55 16.55 -0.05 12.94
C ARG A 55 17.96 0.39 13.30
N ARG A 56 18.95 -0.48 13.15
CA ARG A 56 20.37 -0.15 13.37
C ARG A 56 20.83 1.00 12.47
N ARG A 57 20.45 1.00 11.19
CA ARG A 57 20.82 2.09 10.26
C ARG A 57 20.22 3.43 10.69
N LEU A 58 18.99 3.43 11.20
CA LEU A 58 18.36 4.64 11.73
C LEU A 58 19.09 5.12 12.99
N ALA A 59 19.43 4.23 13.93
CA ALA A 59 20.16 4.59 15.14
C ALA A 59 21.57 5.18 14.83
N GLY A 60 22.33 4.60 13.89
CA GLY A 60 23.66 5.12 13.51
C GLY A 60 23.64 6.51 12.85
N SER A 61 22.52 6.92 12.26
CA SER A 61 22.35 8.26 11.68
C SER A 61 22.14 9.36 12.72
N VAL A 62 21.72 9.00 13.94
CA VAL A 62 21.47 9.93 15.05
C VAL A 62 22.78 10.30 15.75
N ASP A 63 23.69 9.33 15.93
CA ASP A 63 24.98 9.55 16.58
C ASP A 63 25.88 10.50 15.77
N THR A 64 25.90 10.34 14.43
CA THR A 64 26.65 11.22 13.51
C THR A 64 26.11 12.65 13.47
N ALA A 65 24.80 12.85 13.68
CA ALA A 65 24.21 14.19 13.82
C ALA A 65 24.52 14.85 15.18
N SER A 66 24.73 14.04 16.23
CA SER A 66 25.12 14.51 17.57
C SER A 66 26.60 14.89 17.66
N GLU A 67 27.47 14.12 17.00
CA GLU A 67 28.91 14.41 16.89
C GLU A 67 29.15 15.64 15.99
N ALA A 68 28.36 15.83 14.93
CA ALA A 68 28.40 17.04 14.10
C ALA A 68 27.96 18.31 14.86
N LYS A 69 27.08 18.18 15.87
CA LYS A 69 26.69 19.31 16.75
C LYS A 69 27.72 19.58 17.85
N ALA A 70 28.43 18.56 18.34
CA ALA A 70 29.51 18.72 19.31
C ALA A 70 30.76 19.38 18.67
N ALA A 71 31.02 19.14 17.38
CA ALA A 71 32.11 19.76 16.64
C ALA A 71 31.88 21.23 16.23
N GLN A 72 30.68 21.78 16.46
CA GLN A 72 30.33 23.18 16.12
C GLN A 72 30.52 24.18 17.28
N GLN A 73 31.06 23.76 18.42
CA GLN A 73 31.43 24.66 19.53
C GLN A 73 32.95 24.81 19.61
N GLY A 74 33.54 25.44 18.59
CA GLY A 74 34.91 25.93 18.56
C GLY A 74 34.97 27.25 17.78
N PRO A 75 35.86 28.21 18.10
CA PRO A 75 35.65 29.59 17.72
C PRO A 75 35.95 29.85 16.23
N HIS A 76 34.97 30.48 15.59
CA HIS A 76 34.99 31.25 14.34
C HIS A 76 36.27 31.25 13.48
N THR A 77 36.16 30.67 12.27
CA THR A 77 36.70 31.28 11.04
C THR A 77 35.74 31.03 9.86
N LYS A 78 35.60 32.05 9.01
CA LYS A 78 34.59 32.17 7.94
C LYS A 78 35.00 31.40 6.67
N GLY A 79 34.01 30.79 6.00
CA GLY A 79 33.92 30.76 4.53
C GLY A 79 33.88 29.37 3.86
N GLY A 80 32.90 29.18 2.96
CA GLY A 80 33.12 28.41 1.73
C GLY A 80 32.37 27.08 1.52
N THR A 81 31.23 27.15 0.82
CA THR A 81 30.78 26.29 -0.30
C THR A 81 30.81 24.74 -0.21
N THR A 82 29.63 24.17 -0.43
CA THR A 82 29.30 22.78 -0.77
C THR A 82 30.10 22.26 -1.98
N GLY A 83 30.94 21.25 -1.79
CA GLY A 83 31.72 20.58 -2.84
C GLY A 83 31.21 19.16 -3.14
N ARG A 84 30.86 18.93 -4.41
CA ARG A 84 30.48 17.64 -5.03
C ARG A 84 31.77 16.89 -5.40
N CYS A 85 31.93 15.63 -5.02
CA CYS A 85 33.08 14.81 -5.43
C CYS A 85 32.94 14.38 -6.90
N SER A 86 33.70 15.02 -7.79
CA SER A 86 33.92 14.60 -9.17
C SER A 86 35.41 14.58 -9.44
N GLY A 87 35.98 13.39 -9.62
CA GLY A 87 37.36 13.24 -10.07
C GLY A 87 38.00 11.91 -9.68
N CYS A 88 37.72 10.86 -10.44
CA CYS A 88 38.58 9.67 -10.56
C CYS A 88 38.32 9.05 -11.94
N SER A 89 39.13 9.45 -12.93
CA SER A 89 39.18 8.83 -14.25
C SER A 89 40.63 8.52 -14.60
N SER A 90 40.93 7.22 -14.68
CA SER A 90 41.92 6.56 -15.56
C SER A 90 43.44 6.63 -15.24
N PRO A 91 44.21 5.62 -15.73
CA PRO A 91 45.43 5.14 -15.08
C PRO A 91 46.73 5.52 -15.83
N GLY A 92 47.85 5.57 -15.10
CA GLY A 92 49.19 5.44 -15.68
C GLY A 92 50.26 6.33 -15.05
N SER A 93 51.27 5.66 -14.48
CA SER A 93 52.72 5.94 -14.50
C SER A 93 53.38 5.74 -13.13
N GLU A 94 54.26 4.73 -13.08
CA GLU A 94 55.18 4.49 -11.98
C GLU A 94 56.31 5.55 -12.02
N ALA A 95 56.61 6.13 -10.86
CA ALA A 95 57.88 6.80 -10.59
C ALA A 95 58.30 6.47 -9.14
N PRO A 96 59.60 6.26 -8.86
CA PRO A 96 60.05 5.68 -7.60
C PRO A 96 60.33 6.75 -6.54
N GLY A 97 59.83 6.52 -5.32
CA GLY A 97 60.22 7.25 -4.12
C GLY A 97 59.26 8.37 -3.71
N GLY A 98 58.52 8.14 -2.63
CA GLY A 98 57.72 9.17 -1.95
C GLY A 98 56.32 8.67 -1.59
N LYS A 99 56.00 8.72 -0.30
CA LYS A 99 54.75 8.28 0.33
C LYS A 99 53.51 8.53 -0.55
N THR A 100 52.78 7.47 -0.87
CA THR A 100 51.46 7.55 -1.49
C THR A 100 50.52 8.39 -0.60
N PRO A 101 49.84 9.42 -1.12
CA PRO A 101 48.76 10.06 -0.39
C PRO A 101 47.58 9.09 -0.35
N ALA A 102 47.07 8.80 0.86
CA ALA A 102 45.87 8.01 1.05
C ALA A 102 44.70 8.64 0.29
N CYS A 103 44.11 7.88 -0.64
CA CYS A 103 42.86 8.27 -1.29
C CYS A 103 41.80 8.53 -0.21
N CYS A 104 41.12 9.68 -0.29
CA CYS A 104 40.09 10.08 0.65
C CYS A 104 39.05 8.97 0.84
N GLN A 105 38.87 8.56 2.09
CA GLN A 105 38.06 7.42 2.50
C GLN A 105 36.61 7.55 2.02
N CYS A 106 36.19 6.65 1.13
CA CYS A 106 34.76 6.36 0.92
C CYS A 106 34.28 5.54 2.12
N GLU A 107 33.99 6.19 3.25
CA GLU A 107 33.61 5.47 4.48
C GLU A 107 32.25 4.77 4.31
N THR A 108 32.27 3.44 4.41
CA THR A 108 31.06 2.61 4.55
C THR A 108 30.29 3.02 5.81
N ARG A 109 28.96 3.21 5.73
CA ARG A 109 28.12 3.62 6.88
C ARG A 109 28.35 2.78 8.15
N HIS A 110 28.59 1.47 7.99
CA HIS A 110 29.03 0.58 9.07
C HIS A 110 30.11 -0.37 8.51
N PRO A 111 31.41 -0.15 8.78
CA PRO A 111 32.47 -1.02 8.27
C PRO A 111 32.41 -2.41 8.90
N SER A 112 33.01 -3.40 8.24
CA SER A 112 33.13 -4.78 8.73
C SER A 112 33.66 -4.89 10.16
N ALA A 113 34.52 -3.97 10.61
CA ALA A 113 35.03 -3.85 11.98
C ALA A 113 33.93 -3.62 13.04
N PHE A 114 32.80 -2.99 12.68
CA PHE A 114 31.64 -2.85 13.57
C PHE A 114 31.00 -4.21 13.88
N PHE A 115 31.17 -5.20 13.00
CA PHE A 115 30.60 -6.53 13.15
C PHE A 115 31.55 -7.54 13.79
N ASP A 116 32.77 -7.13 14.13
CA ASP A 116 33.75 -7.96 14.83
C ASP A 116 33.18 -8.47 16.17
N PRO A 117 33.21 -9.78 16.46
CA PRO A 117 32.78 -10.32 17.74
C PRO A 117 33.60 -9.81 18.93
N ASP A 118 34.87 -9.43 18.72
CA ASP A 118 35.77 -8.97 19.77
C ASP A 118 35.54 -7.48 20.11
N ASN A 119 34.82 -6.75 19.26
CA ASN A 119 34.43 -5.36 19.50
C ASN A 119 33.24 -5.28 20.48
N ARG A 120 33.56 -5.16 21.78
CA ARG A 120 32.57 -5.12 22.86
C ARG A 120 31.54 -3.99 22.71
N LYS A 121 31.97 -2.77 22.36
CA LYS A 121 31.06 -1.61 22.21
C LYS A 121 30.05 -1.86 21.08
N ALA A 122 30.52 -2.28 19.91
CA ALA A 122 29.64 -2.54 18.78
C ALA A 122 28.76 -3.78 18.99
N LYS A 123 29.23 -4.79 19.72
CA LYS A 123 28.41 -5.93 20.14
C LYS A 123 27.25 -5.50 21.04
N LEU A 124 27.51 -4.69 22.07
CA LEU A 124 26.49 -4.17 22.98
C LEU A 124 25.42 -3.36 22.24
N ILE A 125 25.83 -2.45 21.34
CA ILE A 125 24.88 -1.67 20.52
C ILE A 125 23.99 -2.61 19.68
N ARG A 126 24.57 -3.62 19.03
CA ARG A 126 23.79 -4.58 18.24
C ARG A 126 22.85 -5.45 19.08
N GLU A 127 23.23 -5.77 20.31
CA GLU A 127 22.37 -6.49 21.26
C GLU A 127 21.20 -5.64 21.70
N GLN A 128 21.46 -4.38 22.11
CA GLN A 128 20.43 -3.44 22.51
C GLN A 128 19.41 -3.21 21.39
N VAL A 129 19.87 -2.89 20.17
CA VAL A 129 18.97 -2.66 19.02
C VAL A 129 18.12 -3.90 18.72
N ALA A 130 18.69 -5.11 18.83
CA ALA A 130 17.92 -6.34 18.60
C ALA A 130 16.83 -6.54 19.66
N LEU A 131 17.13 -6.28 20.93
CA LEU A 131 16.16 -6.39 22.02
C LEU A 131 15.07 -5.31 21.93
N GLU A 132 15.42 -4.06 21.61
CA GLU A 132 14.44 -2.98 21.39
C GLU A 132 13.47 -3.30 20.26
N VAL A 133 13.97 -3.85 19.15
CA VAL A 133 13.12 -4.30 18.03
C VAL A 133 12.22 -5.46 18.44
N PHE A 134 12.71 -6.35 19.32
CA PHE A 134 11.90 -7.43 19.87
C PHE A 134 10.79 -6.88 20.79
N GLU A 135 11.05 -5.86 21.60
CA GLU A 135 10.00 -5.19 22.39
C GLU A 135 8.93 -4.54 21.51
N ASP A 136 9.34 -3.82 20.45
CA ASP A 136 8.42 -3.21 19.50
C ASP A 136 7.54 -4.26 18.82
N LEU A 137 8.09 -5.45 18.56
CA LEU A 137 7.37 -6.60 18.03
C LEU A 137 6.32 -7.11 19.02
N LEU A 138 6.68 -7.29 20.30
CA LEU A 138 5.75 -7.78 21.32
C LEU A 138 4.60 -6.79 21.55
N ARG A 139 4.89 -5.49 21.62
CA ARG A 139 3.85 -4.45 21.74
C ARG A 139 2.88 -4.49 20.56
N TRP A 140 3.38 -4.73 19.35
CA TRP A 140 2.52 -4.83 18.17
C TRP A 140 1.62 -6.07 18.19
N LEU A 141 2.12 -7.21 18.67
CA LEU A 141 1.29 -8.41 18.89
C LEU A 141 0.24 -8.19 19.98
N GLN A 142 0.59 -7.51 21.07
CA GLN A 142 -0.36 -7.13 22.12
C GLN A 142 -1.45 -6.17 21.62
N ALA A 143 -1.14 -5.32 20.62
CA ALA A 143 -2.09 -4.40 19.99
C ALA A 143 -3.05 -5.05 18.97
N GLY A 144 -3.02 -6.39 18.82
CA GLY A 144 -3.91 -7.13 17.93
C GLY A 144 -3.24 -7.74 16.69
N GLY A 145 -1.91 -7.62 16.55
CA GLY A 145 -1.16 -8.38 15.54
C GLY A 145 -1.15 -9.89 15.83
N GLN A 146 -1.09 -10.72 14.80
CA GLN A 146 -1.11 -12.19 14.96
C GLN A 146 0.27 -12.83 14.78
N ILE A 147 1.01 -12.44 13.74
CA ILE A 147 2.31 -13.06 13.42
C ILE A 147 3.37 -11.98 13.25
N ALA A 148 4.45 -12.08 14.00
CA ALA A 148 5.54 -11.15 13.87
C ALA A 148 6.87 -11.84 13.58
N ILE A 149 7.55 -11.38 12.54
CA ILE A 149 8.79 -11.97 12.04
C ILE A 149 9.97 -11.09 12.44
N HIS A 150 10.80 -11.57 13.35
CA HIS A 150 12.01 -10.91 13.79
C HIS A 150 13.19 -11.25 12.86
N ASP A 151 13.48 -10.37 11.89
CA ASP A 151 14.54 -10.53 10.89
C ASP A 151 15.88 -10.00 11.40
N ALA A 152 16.71 -10.92 11.89
CA ALA A 152 18.09 -10.69 12.30
C ALA A 152 18.96 -11.92 12.02
N THR A 153 20.27 -11.82 12.31
CA THR A 153 21.15 -13.01 12.20
C THR A 153 20.96 -14.00 13.35
N ASN A 154 20.68 -13.50 14.56
CA ASN A 154 20.48 -14.29 15.79
C ASN A 154 21.49 -15.46 15.92
N SER A 155 22.74 -15.17 15.56
CA SER A 155 23.77 -16.15 15.28
C SER A 155 24.42 -16.75 16.53
N THR A 156 24.11 -16.22 17.72
CA THR A 156 24.72 -16.64 18.99
C THR A 156 23.67 -17.22 19.94
N ILE A 157 24.08 -18.18 20.77
CA ILE A 157 23.19 -18.84 21.74
C ILE A 157 22.73 -17.83 22.80
N GLU A 158 23.60 -16.92 23.23
CA GLU A 158 23.28 -15.94 24.28
C GLU A 158 22.14 -15.01 23.86
N ARG A 159 22.16 -14.53 22.61
CA ARG A 159 21.07 -13.70 22.08
C ARG A 159 19.76 -14.47 22.02
N ARG A 160 19.78 -15.71 21.53
CA ARG A 160 18.56 -16.54 21.44
C ARG A 160 17.99 -16.83 22.83
N LYS A 161 18.85 -17.15 23.82
CA LYS A 161 18.43 -17.31 25.21
C LYS A 161 17.77 -16.05 25.78
N ALA A 162 18.31 -14.87 25.50
CA ALA A 162 17.71 -13.60 25.93
C ALA A 162 16.31 -13.38 25.33
N LEU A 163 16.13 -13.68 24.04
CA LEU A 163 14.82 -13.61 23.39
C LEU A 163 13.83 -14.62 23.98
N ILE A 164 14.28 -15.87 24.21
CA ILE A 164 13.46 -16.92 24.84
C ILE A 164 13.04 -16.50 26.25
N SER A 165 13.98 -16.04 27.09
CA SER A 165 13.66 -15.62 28.46
C SER A 165 12.71 -14.43 28.49
N ARG A 166 12.83 -13.51 27.53
CA ARG A 166 11.93 -12.37 27.43
C ARG A 166 10.54 -12.78 26.97
N LEU A 167 10.41 -13.72 26.04
CA LEU A 167 9.09 -14.19 25.61
C LEU A 167 8.41 -15.06 26.68
N LYS A 168 9.16 -15.81 27.51
CA LYS A 168 8.60 -16.60 28.62
C LYS A 168 7.79 -15.78 29.63
N SER A 169 7.95 -14.46 29.67
CA SER A 169 7.11 -13.59 30.51
C SER A 169 5.75 -13.27 29.89
N GLU A 170 5.53 -13.60 28.61
CA GLU A 170 4.27 -13.46 27.89
C GLU A 170 3.58 -14.83 27.85
N THR A 171 2.30 -14.92 28.24
CA THR A 171 1.58 -16.20 28.33
C THR A 171 0.77 -16.56 27.08
N ASP A 172 0.65 -15.64 26.13
CA ASP A 172 -0.27 -15.72 24.98
C ASP A 172 0.47 -15.69 23.64
N MET A 173 1.75 -16.10 23.61
CA MET A 173 2.58 -16.01 22.41
C MET A 173 3.48 -17.24 22.26
N ASN A 174 3.45 -17.84 21.07
CA ASN A 174 4.33 -18.94 20.71
C ASN A 174 5.60 -18.45 20.02
N LEU A 175 6.65 -19.28 20.08
CA LEU A 175 7.96 -19.02 19.49
C LEU A 175 8.35 -20.10 18.50
N LEU A 176 8.67 -19.68 17.28
CA LEU A 176 9.25 -20.54 16.27
C LEU A 176 10.57 -19.94 15.76
N PHE A 177 11.66 -20.67 15.92
CA PHE A 177 12.91 -20.30 15.26
C PHE A 177 12.97 -20.85 13.83
N VAL A 178 13.38 -20.03 12.87
CA VAL A 178 13.62 -20.45 11.48
C VAL A 178 15.07 -20.17 11.10
N GLU A 179 15.87 -21.22 11.01
CA GLU A 179 17.29 -21.14 10.65
C GLU A 179 17.49 -21.40 9.16
N SER A 180 18.16 -20.48 8.46
CA SER A 180 18.55 -20.67 7.06
C SER A 180 20.05 -20.97 6.93
N ILE A 181 20.35 -22.18 6.47
CA ILE A 181 21.71 -22.68 6.21
C ILE A 181 21.85 -22.89 4.71
N CYS A 182 22.91 -22.31 4.12
CA CYS A 182 23.25 -22.54 2.72
C CYS A 182 24.76 -22.72 2.64
N ASN A 183 25.17 -23.85 2.07
CA ASN A 183 26.55 -24.26 1.85
C ASN A 183 26.94 -24.15 0.35
N ASP A 184 25.95 -23.96 -0.52
CA ASP A 184 26.12 -23.80 -1.96
C ASP A 184 26.84 -22.47 -2.29
N ARG A 185 28.07 -22.59 -2.79
CA ARG A 185 28.96 -21.45 -3.09
C ARG A 185 28.35 -20.50 -4.13
N ASP A 186 27.62 -21.02 -5.11
CA ASP A 186 27.08 -20.21 -6.21
C ASP A 186 25.92 -19.34 -5.71
N ILE A 187 25.04 -19.92 -4.90
CA ILE A 187 23.93 -19.21 -4.26
C ILE A 187 24.48 -18.14 -3.31
N ILE A 188 25.52 -18.45 -2.55
CA ILE A 188 26.15 -17.51 -1.62
C ILE A 188 26.76 -16.33 -2.37
N ASN A 189 27.56 -16.58 -3.41
CA ASN A 189 28.19 -15.53 -4.20
C ASN A 189 27.14 -14.62 -4.86
N ARG A 190 26.07 -15.21 -5.41
CA ARG A 190 24.93 -14.46 -5.96
C ARG A 190 24.28 -13.57 -4.90
N ASN A 191 24.03 -14.10 -3.71
CA ASN A 191 23.43 -13.35 -2.61
C ASN A 191 24.36 -12.25 -2.06
N ILE A 192 25.68 -12.43 -2.10
CA ILE A 192 26.66 -11.40 -1.74
C ILE A 192 26.57 -10.23 -2.72
N LYS A 193 26.57 -10.49 -4.03
CA LYS A 193 26.39 -9.45 -5.06
C LYS A 193 25.08 -8.67 -4.89
N LEU A 194 23.99 -9.35 -4.53
CA LEU A 194 22.73 -8.65 -4.22
C LEU A 194 22.82 -7.76 -2.97
N LYS A 195 23.73 -8.06 -2.03
CA LYS A 195 23.93 -7.29 -0.81
C LYS A 195 24.88 -6.11 -0.98
N THR A 196 25.74 -6.10 -2.00
CA THR A 196 26.56 -4.91 -2.34
C THR A 196 25.70 -3.76 -2.86
N HIS A 197 24.51 -4.04 -3.41
CA HIS A 197 23.52 -3.01 -3.77
C HIS A 197 22.61 -2.58 -2.60
N SER A 198 22.87 -3.04 -1.38
CA SER A 198 22.03 -2.71 -0.23
C SER A 198 22.26 -1.27 0.27
N PRO A 199 21.32 -0.70 1.07
CA PRO A 199 21.48 0.64 1.66
C PRO A 199 22.74 0.83 2.52
N ASP A 200 23.41 -0.25 2.92
CA ASP A 200 24.68 -0.21 3.66
C ASP A 200 25.86 0.25 2.76
N TYR A 201 25.75 0.13 1.42
CA TYR A 201 26.84 0.34 0.44
C TYR A 201 26.50 1.32 -0.70
N VAL A 202 25.48 2.17 -0.55
CA VAL A 202 25.09 3.15 -1.57
C VAL A 202 26.23 4.13 -1.84
N GLY A 203 26.62 4.26 -3.12
CA GLY A 203 27.69 5.17 -3.55
C GLY A 203 29.11 4.62 -3.34
N ILE A 204 29.24 3.33 -2.98
CA ILE A 204 30.52 2.65 -2.81
C ILE A 204 30.78 1.78 -4.03
N ASP A 205 32.05 1.71 -4.44
CA ASP A 205 32.47 0.84 -5.52
C ASP A 205 32.08 -0.63 -5.25
N PRO A 206 31.52 -1.36 -6.24
CA PRO A 206 31.05 -2.73 -6.05
C PRO A 206 32.10 -3.71 -5.52
N ASP A 207 33.36 -3.57 -5.94
CA ASP A 207 34.43 -4.49 -5.55
C ASP A 207 34.86 -4.22 -4.10
N VAL A 208 34.93 -2.95 -3.70
CA VAL A 208 35.18 -2.53 -2.32
C VAL A 208 34.04 -2.98 -1.40
N ALA A 209 32.79 -2.82 -1.84
CA ALA A 209 31.61 -3.27 -1.11
C ALA A 209 31.59 -4.80 -0.95
N GLU A 210 31.98 -5.55 -1.97
CA GLU A 210 32.09 -7.01 -1.89
C GLU A 210 33.19 -7.42 -0.89
N ALA A 211 34.37 -6.79 -0.95
CA ALA A 211 35.48 -7.07 -0.04
C ALA A 211 35.10 -6.83 1.43
N ASP A 212 34.49 -5.68 1.73
CA ASP A 212 34.00 -5.37 3.08
C ASP A 212 32.91 -6.36 3.53
N PHE A 213 31.95 -6.68 2.66
CA PHE A 213 30.89 -7.62 3.00
C PHE A 213 31.42 -9.04 3.28
N ARG A 214 32.42 -9.49 2.52
CA ARG A 214 33.12 -10.76 2.78
C ARG A 214 33.87 -10.73 4.11
N ALA A 215 34.51 -9.61 4.47
CA ALA A 215 35.12 -9.44 5.79
C ALA A 215 34.10 -9.50 6.93
N ARG A 216 32.95 -8.83 6.75
CA ARG A 216 31.81 -8.89 7.67
C ARG A 216 31.29 -10.33 7.82
N LEU A 217 31.22 -11.11 6.74
CA LEU A 217 30.78 -12.50 6.79
C LEU A 217 31.74 -13.37 7.63
N ARG A 218 33.06 -13.21 7.46
CA ARG A 218 34.07 -13.89 8.30
C ARG A 218 33.88 -13.61 9.79
N ASN A 219 33.55 -12.36 10.15
CA ASN A 219 33.28 -12.00 11.54
C ASN A 219 32.05 -12.71 12.10
N TYR A 220 30.98 -12.87 11.30
CA TYR A 220 29.82 -13.66 11.71
C TYR A 220 30.12 -15.16 11.80
N GLU A 221 30.92 -15.71 10.88
CA GLU A 221 31.29 -17.13 10.88
C GLU A 221 32.09 -17.52 12.13
N ARG A 222 32.99 -16.65 12.63
CA ARG A 222 33.73 -16.87 13.89
C ARG A 222 32.81 -17.06 15.10
N ALA A 223 31.71 -16.32 15.17
CA ALA A 223 30.79 -16.31 16.30
C ALA A 223 29.53 -17.17 16.12
N TYR A 224 29.29 -17.68 14.91
CA TYR A 224 28.05 -18.38 14.58
C TYR A 224 27.98 -19.75 15.26
N ARG A 225 26.84 -19.98 15.88
CA ARG A 225 26.42 -21.26 16.46
C ARG A 225 25.03 -21.58 15.95
N THR A 226 24.91 -22.75 15.32
CA THR A 226 23.65 -23.27 14.80
C THR A 226 22.66 -23.53 15.93
N ILE A 227 21.37 -23.65 15.61
CA ILE A 227 20.37 -24.12 16.59
C ILE A 227 20.64 -25.59 16.92
N GLY A 228 20.39 -26.04 18.15
CA GLY A 228 20.49 -27.46 18.50
C GLY A 228 20.22 -27.72 19.97
N ALA A 229 21.08 -28.51 20.61
CA ALA A 229 20.90 -29.00 21.97
C ALA A 229 20.57 -27.91 23.01
N ALA A 230 21.13 -26.70 22.88
CA ALA A 230 20.87 -25.59 23.82
C ALA A 230 19.41 -25.09 23.77
N GLU A 231 18.80 -25.06 22.59
CA GLU A 231 17.39 -24.69 22.40
C GLU A 231 16.46 -25.88 22.70
N GLU A 232 16.89 -27.10 22.39
CA GLU A 232 16.15 -28.33 22.71
C GLU A 232 16.00 -28.55 24.23
N MET A 233 17.05 -28.25 25.01
CA MET A 233 16.98 -28.26 26.48
C MET A 233 15.98 -27.25 27.05
N LEU A 234 15.67 -26.19 26.30
CA LEU A 234 14.68 -25.18 26.66
C LEU A 234 13.29 -25.47 26.08
N ASP A 235 13.15 -26.61 25.40
CA ASP A 235 11.97 -27.11 24.71
C ASP A 235 11.36 -26.11 23.70
N VAL A 236 12.21 -25.45 22.92
CA VAL A 236 11.76 -24.45 21.95
C VAL A 236 11.63 -25.03 20.54
N GLN A 237 10.54 -24.65 19.87
CA GLN A 237 10.25 -25.07 18.50
C GLN A 237 11.21 -24.45 17.49
N TYR A 238 11.70 -25.24 16.53
CA TYR A 238 12.52 -24.71 15.45
C TYR A 238 12.39 -25.47 14.14
N CYS A 239 12.68 -24.77 13.05
CA CYS A 239 12.80 -25.30 11.70
C CYS A 239 14.14 -24.85 11.08
N LYS A 240 14.95 -25.80 10.59
CA LYS A 240 16.17 -25.53 9.84
C LYS A 240 15.93 -25.83 8.37
N ILE A 241 16.18 -24.85 7.52
CA ILE A 241 16.14 -24.97 6.07
C ILE A 241 17.59 -25.03 5.58
N ILE A 242 17.97 -26.16 5.00
CA ILE A 242 19.33 -26.42 4.52
C ILE A 242 19.33 -26.46 3.00
N ASP A 243 20.22 -25.67 2.41
CA ASP A 243 20.45 -25.55 0.97
C ASP A 243 19.16 -25.31 0.19
N VAL A 244 18.39 -24.31 0.62
CA VAL A 244 17.16 -23.88 -0.06
C VAL A 244 16.11 -24.99 -0.11
N GLY A 245 15.88 -25.63 1.03
CA GLY A 245 14.83 -26.65 1.17
C GLY A 245 15.22 -28.05 0.70
N LYS A 246 16.48 -28.30 0.29
CA LYS A 246 16.98 -29.66 0.02
C LYS A 246 16.84 -30.58 1.22
N LYS A 247 17.06 -30.04 2.43
CA LYS A 247 16.81 -30.73 3.69
C LYS A 247 16.13 -29.78 4.66
N VAL A 248 15.06 -30.25 5.29
CA VAL A 248 14.35 -29.53 6.35
C VAL A 248 14.43 -30.36 7.63
N ILE A 249 14.77 -29.72 8.74
CA ILE A 249 14.76 -30.34 10.08
C ILE A 249 13.79 -29.54 10.92
N ALA A 250 12.72 -30.19 11.40
CA ALA A 250 11.74 -29.60 12.29
C ALA A 250 11.82 -30.28 13.66
N TYR A 251 11.72 -29.49 14.74
CA TYR A 251 11.74 -29.98 16.12
C TYR A 251 10.58 -29.36 16.90
N ASN A 252 9.83 -30.22 17.59
CA ASN A 252 8.73 -29.87 18.48
C ASN A 252 7.74 -28.83 17.90
N ILE A 253 7.30 -29.02 16.64
CA ILE A 253 6.34 -28.10 16.02
C ILE A 253 4.95 -28.37 16.60
N GLN A 254 4.40 -27.39 17.29
CA GLN A 254 3.09 -27.43 17.94
C GLN A 254 2.31 -26.17 17.57
N GLY A 255 1.03 -26.35 17.21
CA GLY A 255 0.14 -25.27 16.81
C GLY A 255 -0.08 -25.19 15.30
N PHE A 256 -1.18 -24.54 14.92
CA PHE A 256 -1.61 -24.42 13.54
C PHE A 256 -0.69 -23.49 12.74
N LEU A 257 -0.39 -22.29 13.26
CA LEU A 257 0.42 -21.28 12.56
C LEU A 257 1.86 -21.75 12.30
N GLU A 258 2.47 -22.40 13.28
CA GLU A 258 3.81 -22.97 13.21
C GLU A 258 3.87 -24.06 12.14
N SER A 259 2.86 -24.93 12.12
CA SER A 259 2.70 -25.96 11.10
C SER A 259 2.53 -25.36 9.70
N GLN A 260 1.75 -24.28 9.55
CA GLN A 260 1.60 -23.56 8.27
C GLN A 260 2.92 -22.94 7.80
N VAL A 261 3.68 -22.33 8.71
CA VAL A 261 5.01 -21.77 8.41
C VAL A 261 5.93 -22.88 7.89
N VAL A 262 6.07 -23.98 8.63
CA VAL A 262 6.95 -25.09 8.24
C VAL A 262 6.50 -25.72 6.92
N PHE A 263 5.21 -25.95 6.74
CA PHE A 263 4.63 -26.49 5.51
C PHE A 263 4.96 -25.62 4.29
N TYR A 264 4.81 -24.30 4.39
CA TYR A 264 5.15 -23.39 3.30
C TYR A 264 6.66 -23.41 2.98
N LEU A 265 7.50 -23.38 4.02
CA LEU A 265 8.96 -23.39 3.89
C LEU A 265 9.51 -24.70 3.27
N MET A 266 8.81 -25.82 3.45
CA MET A 266 9.17 -27.10 2.81
C MET A 266 8.94 -27.10 1.29
N ASN A 267 8.04 -26.25 0.80
CA ASN A 267 7.62 -26.25 -0.60
C ASN A 267 8.26 -25.15 -1.45
N MET A 268 8.91 -24.15 -0.85
CA MET A 268 9.49 -23.04 -1.60
C MET A 268 10.71 -23.45 -2.43
N ASN A 269 10.86 -22.88 -3.63
CA ASN A 269 12.08 -22.97 -4.43
C ASN A 269 12.53 -21.61 -5.01
N LEU A 270 13.81 -21.52 -5.35
CA LEU A 270 14.48 -20.31 -5.86
C LEU A 270 14.84 -20.37 -7.35
N GLU A 271 14.40 -21.40 -8.07
CA GLU A 271 14.73 -21.53 -9.48
C GLU A 271 14.08 -20.40 -10.29
N PRO A 272 14.81 -19.80 -11.25
CA PRO A 272 14.26 -18.78 -12.12
C PRO A 272 13.18 -19.42 -13.00
N ARG A 273 11.97 -18.86 -12.94
CA ARG A 273 10.82 -19.31 -13.72
C ARG A 273 9.85 -18.16 -13.94
N VAL A 274 8.91 -18.35 -14.86
CA VAL A 274 7.84 -17.38 -15.11
C VAL A 274 6.49 -18.03 -14.87
N ILE A 275 5.63 -17.34 -14.12
CA ILE A 275 4.26 -17.77 -13.85
C ILE A 275 3.35 -16.85 -14.66
N TYR A 276 2.84 -17.36 -15.77
CA TYR A 276 1.89 -16.65 -16.61
C TYR A 276 0.48 -16.87 -16.08
N ILE A 277 -0.27 -15.80 -15.88
CA ILE A 277 -1.66 -15.83 -15.47
C ILE A 277 -2.47 -15.11 -16.55
N THR A 278 -3.50 -15.76 -17.04
CA THR A 278 -4.45 -15.14 -17.95
C THR A 278 -5.86 -15.66 -17.71
N ARG A 279 -6.85 -14.88 -18.15
CA ARG A 279 -8.23 -15.36 -18.20
C ARG A 279 -8.41 -16.23 -19.44
N HIS A 280 -9.41 -17.10 -19.42
CA HIS A 280 -9.88 -17.75 -20.65
C HIS A 280 -10.18 -16.71 -21.75
N GLY A 281 -10.20 -17.16 -23.00
CA GLY A 281 -10.75 -16.37 -24.10
C GLY A 281 -12.19 -15.93 -23.81
N GLU A 282 -12.67 -14.92 -24.53
CA GLU A 282 -14.07 -14.49 -24.41
C GLU A 282 -15.02 -15.68 -24.61
N SER A 283 -16.00 -15.82 -23.71
CA SER A 283 -17.05 -16.84 -23.78
C SER A 283 -18.40 -16.23 -24.14
N GLU A 284 -19.36 -17.06 -24.57
CA GLU A 284 -20.72 -16.61 -24.88
C GLU A 284 -21.40 -15.91 -23.67
N ASP A 285 -21.14 -16.40 -22.46
CA ASP A 285 -21.60 -15.74 -21.22
C ASP A 285 -20.99 -14.34 -21.04
N ASN A 286 -19.73 -14.14 -21.46
CA ASN A 286 -19.10 -12.82 -21.40
C ASN A 286 -19.72 -11.86 -22.41
N ALA A 287 -19.97 -12.33 -23.64
CA ALA A 287 -20.66 -11.55 -24.66
C ALA A 287 -22.07 -11.15 -24.22
N ALA A 288 -22.76 -12.03 -23.48
CA ALA A 288 -24.07 -11.76 -22.88
C ALA A 288 -24.03 -10.97 -21.56
N GLY A 289 -22.85 -10.69 -20.99
CA GLY A 289 -22.69 -9.99 -19.72
C GLY A 289 -23.12 -10.79 -18.47
N ARG A 290 -23.20 -12.12 -18.58
CA ARG A 290 -23.58 -13.05 -17.50
C ARG A 290 -22.36 -13.44 -16.65
N ILE A 291 -22.58 -13.73 -15.36
CA ILE A 291 -21.54 -14.21 -14.44
C ILE A 291 -21.66 -15.71 -14.20
N GLY A 292 -20.55 -16.35 -13.81
CA GLY A 292 -20.53 -17.78 -13.50
C GLY A 292 -20.59 -18.65 -14.76
N GLY A 293 -21.48 -19.64 -14.75
CA GLY A 293 -21.82 -20.48 -15.90
C GLY A 293 -20.69 -21.39 -16.38
N ASP A 294 -20.96 -22.12 -17.46
CA ASP A 294 -20.02 -23.03 -18.14
C ASP A 294 -20.16 -22.94 -19.67
N ALA A 295 -20.39 -21.72 -20.19
CA ALA A 295 -20.43 -21.50 -21.63
C ALA A 295 -19.07 -21.77 -22.31
N SER A 296 -19.15 -22.16 -23.58
CA SER A 296 -18.01 -22.29 -24.50
C SER A 296 -17.49 -20.92 -24.95
N LEU A 297 -16.33 -20.93 -25.62
CA LEU A 297 -15.70 -19.75 -26.20
C LEU A 297 -16.53 -19.15 -27.34
N SER A 298 -16.52 -17.82 -27.41
CA SER A 298 -16.99 -17.06 -28.57
C SER A 298 -16.00 -17.21 -29.74
N PRO A 299 -16.37 -16.84 -30.98
CA PRO A 299 -15.43 -16.79 -32.09
C PRO A 299 -14.18 -15.94 -31.82
N SER A 300 -14.34 -14.83 -31.06
CA SER A 300 -13.21 -14.00 -30.63
C SER A 300 -12.33 -14.72 -29.60
N GLY A 301 -12.96 -15.43 -28.65
CA GLY A 301 -12.25 -16.26 -27.68
C GLY A 301 -11.41 -17.37 -28.32
N VAL A 302 -11.92 -17.98 -29.39
CA VAL A 302 -11.18 -19.00 -30.17
C VAL A 302 -9.95 -18.39 -30.87
N ALA A 303 -10.09 -17.19 -31.47
CA ALA A 303 -8.96 -16.49 -32.08
C ALA A 303 -7.87 -16.18 -31.04
N TYR A 304 -8.28 -15.64 -29.88
CA TYR A 304 -7.39 -15.41 -28.74
C TYR A 304 -6.65 -16.68 -28.29
N ALA A 305 -7.35 -17.81 -28.18
CA ALA A 305 -6.76 -19.07 -27.74
C ALA A 305 -5.64 -19.57 -28.68
N LYS A 306 -5.84 -19.43 -30.00
CA LYS A 306 -4.81 -19.75 -31.01
C LYS A 306 -3.62 -18.79 -30.96
N ALA A 307 -3.86 -17.50 -30.72
CA ALA A 307 -2.79 -16.53 -30.55
C ALA A 307 -1.98 -16.80 -29.27
N LEU A 308 -2.65 -17.16 -28.19
CA LEU A 308 -2.05 -17.46 -26.89
C LEU A 308 -1.05 -18.63 -27.00
N SER A 309 -1.38 -19.71 -27.70
CA SER A 309 -0.47 -20.85 -27.86
C SER A 309 0.83 -20.45 -28.59
N ARG A 310 0.70 -19.73 -29.72
CA ARG A 310 1.85 -19.21 -30.47
C ARG A 310 2.70 -18.22 -29.66
N PHE A 311 2.05 -17.36 -28.88
CA PHE A 311 2.74 -16.41 -28.01
C PHE A 311 3.58 -17.13 -26.95
N ILE A 312 3.00 -18.12 -26.27
CA ILE A 312 3.69 -18.89 -25.23
C ILE A 312 4.81 -19.74 -25.82
N ASP A 313 4.64 -20.31 -27.02
CA ASP A 313 5.71 -21.01 -27.74
C ASP A 313 6.95 -20.15 -27.93
N ARG A 314 6.78 -18.91 -28.42
CA ARG A 314 7.90 -17.96 -28.56
C ARG A 314 8.49 -17.59 -27.21
N ARG A 315 7.64 -17.22 -26.24
CA ARG A 315 8.13 -16.74 -24.94
C ARG A 315 8.85 -17.79 -24.12
N ARG A 316 8.44 -19.06 -24.22
CA ARG A 316 9.11 -20.19 -23.57
C ARG A 316 10.54 -20.35 -24.07
N LEU A 317 10.76 -20.23 -25.39
CA LEU A 317 12.09 -20.33 -25.99
C LEU A 317 12.96 -19.13 -25.60
N GLU A 318 12.41 -17.92 -25.68
CA GLU A 318 13.12 -16.69 -25.30
C GLU A 318 13.58 -16.74 -23.83
N PHE A 319 12.71 -17.17 -22.92
CA PHE A 319 13.09 -17.33 -21.50
C PHE A 319 14.17 -18.40 -21.29
N ALA A 320 14.14 -19.49 -22.06
CA ALA A 320 15.18 -20.53 -21.98
C ALA A 320 16.56 -19.98 -22.33
N VAL A 321 16.63 -19.16 -23.39
CA VAL A 321 17.84 -18.47 -23.83
C VAL A 321 18.31 -17.47 -22.76
N GLU A 322 17.40 -16.64 -22.22
CA GLU A 322 17.72 -15.67 -21.17
C GLU A 322 18.34 -16.33 -19.93
N VAL A 323 17.80 -17.49 -19.49
CA VAL A 323 18.33 -18.24 -18.35
C VAL A 323 19.70 -18.84 -18.67
N GLU A 324 19.91 -19.38 -19.89
CA GLU A 324 21.19 -19.94 -20.29
C GLU A 324 22.29 -18.87 -20.36
N GLU A 325 21.99 -17.72 -20.95
CA GLU A 325 22.91 -16.57 -21.01
C GLU A 325 23.27 -16.07 -19.61
N TYR A 326 22.27 -15.92 -18.73
CA TYR A 326 22.51 -15.54 -17.34
C TYR A 326 23.43 -16.53 -16.62
N ASN A 327 23.20 -17.84 -16.78
CA ASN A 327 24.05 -18.87 -16.19
C ASN A 327 25.48 -18.85 -16.75
N ARG A 328 25.64 -18.59 -18.06
CA ARG A 328 26.93 -18.47 -18.72
C ARG A 328 27.73 -17.26 -18.20
N GLN A 329 27.08 -16.11 -18.07
CA GLN A 329 27.69 -14.90 -17.49
C GLN A 329 28.11 -15.13 -16.03
N LEU A 330 27.26 -15.83 -15.25
CA LEU A 330 27.59 -16.17 -13.88
C LEU A 330 28.83 -17.07 -13.80
N ALA A 331 28.89 -18.12 -14.61
CA ALA A 331 30.04 -19.04 -14.67
C ALA A 331 31.35 -18.33 -15.07
N GLN A 332 31.29 -17.44 -16.07
CA GLN A 332 32.43 -16.62 -16.48
C GLN A 332 32.93 -15.69 -15.38
N SER A 333 32.01 -15.09 -14.60
CA SER A 333 32.36 -14.22 -13.46
C SER A 333 33.01 -14.99 -12.29
N ILE A 334 32.77 -16.30 -12.18
CA ILE A 334 33.38 -17.15 -11.16
C ILE A 334 34.81 -17.52 -11.58
N CYS A 335 35.02 -17.89 -12.85
CA CYS A 335 36.36 -18.19 -13.39
C CYS A 335 37.32 -16.99 -13.33
N SER A 336 36.85 -15.76 -13.58
CA SER A 336 37.71 -14.57 -13.49
C SER A 336 38.15 -14.25 -12.05
N SER A 337 37.34 -14.60 -11.04
CA SER A 337 37.67 -14.40 -9.62
C SER A 337 38.64 -15.43 -9.03
N THR A 338 38.82 -16.58 -9.69
CA THR A 338 39.77 -17.64 -9.29
C THR A 338 41.10 -17.57 -10.03
N ALA A 339 41.21 -16.74 -11.08
CA ALA A 339 42.43 -16.56 -11.87
C ALA A 339 43.53 -15.70 -11.18
N SER A 340 43.29 -15.17 -9.97
CA SER A 340 44.28 -14.36 -9.22
C SER A 340 45.18 -15.16 -8.28
N SER A 341 45.08 -16.50 -8.26
CA SER A 341 46.07 -17.37 -7.63
C SER A 341 46.40 -18.52 -8.57
N THR A 342 47.64 -18.52 -9.08
CA THR A 342 48.29 -19.47 -10.00
C THR A 342 47.83 -19.47 -11.46
N PRO A 343 48.65 -18.94 -12.41
CA PRO A 343 48.44 -19.17 -13.84
C PRO A 343 48.87 -20.61 -14.16
N GLY A 344 47.91 -21.48 -14.52
CA GLY A 344 48.23 -22.82 -15.02
C GLY A 344 47.23 -23.95 -14.78
N ALA A 345 46.03 -23.71 -14.23
CA ALA A 345 45.09 -24.80 -13.89
C ALA A 345 43.72 -24.69 -14.60
N CYS A 346 43.72 -24.44 -15.91
CA CYS A 346 42.53 -24.63 -16.76
C CYS A 346 42.91 -25.39 -18.04
N SER A 347 43.57 -26.54 -17.87
CA SER A 347 43.68 -27.58 -18.89
C SER A 347 44.17 -28.84 -18.20
N GLU A 348 43.27 -29.60 -17.56
CA GLU A 348 43.40 -31.03 -17.21
C GLU A 348 42.33 -31.39 -16.16
N ALA A 349 41.09 -31.58 -16.63
CA ALA A 349 40.07 -32.32 -15.87
C ALA A 349 39.21 -33.20 -16.79
N GLU A 350 39.81 -33.69 -17.88
CA GLU A 350 39.22 -34.69 -18.76
C GLU A 350 40.20 -35.86 -18.89
N SER A 351 40.31 -36.71 -17.87
CA SER A 351 40.83 -38.10 -18.00
C SER A 351 40.80 -38.85 -16.67
N SER A 352 39.61 -39.11 -16.13
CA SER A 352 39.41 -40.26 -15.23
C SER A 352 37.93 -40.58 -15.06
N ALA A 353 37.30 -41.12 -16.11
CA ALA A 353 36.03 -41.82 -15.99
C ALA A 353 36.20 -43.25 -16.49
N SER A 354 36.27 -44.18 -15.55
CA SER A 354 36.32 -45.63 -15.76
C SER A 354 35.15 -46.15 -16.61
N HIS A 355 35.44 -47.15 -17.44
CA HIS A 355 34.65 -47.70 -18.55
C HIS A 355 33.27 -48.33 -18.24
N SER A 356 32.70 -48.20 -17.05
CA SER A 356 31.32 -48.64 -16.76
C SER A 356 30.30 -47.49 -16.65
N GLY A 357 30.76 -46.23 -16.57
CA GLY A 357 29.91 -45.05 -16.42
C GLY A 357 29.57 -44.31 -17.72
N ALA A 358 30.15 -44.71 -18.86
CA ALA A 358 30.01 -43.96 -20.12
C ALA A 358 28.57 -43.99 -20.67
N ALA A 359 27.85 -45.10 -20.54
CA ALA A 359 26.46 -45.20 -20.98
C ALA A 359 25.51 -44.39 -20.11
N ASP A 360 25.76 -44.32 -18.79
CA ASP A 360 24.97 -43.52 -17.86
C ASP A 360 25.33 -42.04 -17.91
N ALA A 361 26.60 -41.70 -18.17
CA ALA A 361 27.04 -40.34 -18.45
C ALA A 361 26.46 -39.83 -19.78
N LEU A 362 26.43 -40.66 -20.82
CA LEU A 362 25.80 -40.31 -22.11
C LEU A 362 24.28 -40.20 -21.99
N ARG A 363 23.61 -41.06 -21.22
CA ARG A 363 22.17 -40.92 -20.91
C ARG A 363 21.89 -39.67 -20.09
N LEU A 364 22.74 -39.36 -19.11
CA LEU A 364 22.64 -38.14 -18.32
C LEU A 364 22.86 -36.91 -19.20
N GLU A 365 23.87 -36.92 -20.06
CA GLU A 365 24.17 -35.85 -21.02
C GLU A 365 23.04 -35.69 -22.04
N GLN A 366 22.51 -36.77 -22.61
CA GLN A 366 21.33 -36.74 -23.48
C GLN A 366 20.06 -36.27 -22.74
N SER A 367 19.90 -36.61 -21.45
CA SER A 367 18.78 -36.13 -20.63
C SER A 367 18.92 -34.63 -20.29
N LEU A 368 20.15 -34.16 -20.09
CA LEU A 368 20.49 -32.77 -19.84
C LEU A 368 20.35 -31.95 -21.14
N LEU A 369 20.77 -32.49 -22.29
CA LEU A 369 20.55 -31.91 -23.62
C LEU A 369 19.05 -31.86 -23.96
N ARG A 370 18.27 -32.92 -23.70
CA ARG A 370 16.80 -32.88 -23.86
C ARG A 370 16.14 -31.85 -22.95
N ARG A 371 16.59 -31.72 -21.69
CA ARG A 371 16.14 -30.64 -20.77
C ARG A 371 16.57 -29.25 -21.24
N ARG A 372 17.71 -29.11 -21.92
CA ARG A 372 18.16 -27.86 -22.55
C ARG A 372 17.30 -27.50 -23.77
N VAL A 373 16.83 -28.48 -24.54
CA VAL A 373 16.05 -28.27 -25.78
C VAL A 373 14.55 -28.03 -25.48
N HIS A 374 14.01 -28.63 -24.42
CA HIS A 374 12.62 -28.41 -24.00
C HIS A 374 12.56 -28.12 -22.49
N PRO A 375 12.63 -26.85 -22.07
CA PRO A 375 12.32 -26.52 -20.68
C PRO A 375 10.91 -27.01 -20.37
N GLY A 376 10.75 -27.72 -19.25
CA GLY A 376 9.44 -28.18 -18.80
C GLY A 376 8.48 -26.98 -18.73
N PHE A 377 7.31 -27.11 -19.33
CA PHE A 377 6.29 -26.07 -19.29
C PHE A 377 4.94 -26.74 -19.07
N GLU A 378 4.22 -26.27 -18.06
CA GLU A 378 2.89 -26.77 -17.74
C GLU A 378 1.81 -25.73 -18.07
N VAL A 379 0.65 -26.21 -18.50
CA VAL A 379 -0.53 -25.38 -18.72
C VAL A 379 -1.61 -25.86 -17.77
N TRP A 380 -2.08 -24.99 -16.88
CA TRP A 380 -3.10 -25.31 -15.89
C TRP A 380 -4.39 -24.59 -16.25
N THR A 381 -5.48 -25.35 -16.28
CA THR A 381 -6.83 -24.86 -16.56
C THR A 381 -7.74 -25.12 -15.36
N SER A 382 -8.90 -24.47 -15.37
CA SER A 382 -9.99 -24.93 -14.51
C SER A 382 -10.67 -26.16 -15.12
N MET A 383 -11.74 -26.64 -14.49
CA MET A 383 -12.60 -27.67 -15.05
C MET A 383 -13.73 -27.10 -15.92
N LEU A 384 -13.80 -25.78 -16.12
CA LEU A 384 -14.84 -25.13 -16.92
C LEU A 384 -14.44 -25.05 -18.39
N LYS A 385 -15.40 -25.30 -19.29
CA LYS A 385 -15.20 -25.47 -20.75
C LYS A 385 -14.36 -24.38 -21.36
N ARG A 386 -14.72 -23.11 -21.14
CA ARG A 386 -13.99 -21.95 -21.67
C ARG A 386 -12.48 -21.97 -21.39
N THR A 387 -12.03 -22.46 -20.23
CA THR A 387 -10.58 -22.56 -19.95
C THR A 387 -9.93 -23.75 -20.65
N MET A 388 -10.64 -24.87 -20.75
CA MET A 388 -10.17 -26.08 -21.42
C MET A 388 -10.07 -25.88 -22.94
N GLU A 389 -11.09 -25.27 -23.55
CA GLU A 389 -11.11 -24.88 -24.96
C GLU A 389 -10.01 -23.85 -25.28
N THR A 390 -9.72 -22.93 -24.34
CA THR A 390 -8.60 -21.99 -24.52
C THR A 390 -7.25 -22.71 -24.55
N ALA A 391 -7.12 -23.82 -23.83
CA ALA A 391 -5.89 -24.61 -23.77
C ALA A 391 -5.80 -25.71 -24.84
N GLU A 392 -6.84 -25.91 -25.66
CA GLU A 392 -6.92 -27.01 -26.64
C GLU A 392 -5.85 -26.89 -27.75
N TYR A 393 -5.40 -25.67 -28.05
CA TYR A 393 -4.42 -25.40 -29.10
C TYR A 393 -2.96 -25.59 -28.68
N PHE A 394 -2.69 -26.04 -27.45
CA PHE A 394 -1.34 -26.38 -27.00
C PHE A 394 -1.00 -27.82 -27.37
N ASP A 395 0.16 -28.04 -28.01
CA ASP A 395 0.62 -29.38 -28.38
C ASP A 395 0.85 -30.26 -27.13
N PRO A 396 0.11 -31.37 -26.96
CA PRO A 396 0.25 -32.25 -25.80
C PRO A 396 1.60 -32.98 -25.72
N GLN A 397 2.37 -33.02 -26.81
CA GLN A 397 3.73 -33.57 -26.81
C GLN A 397 4.74 -32.62 -26.14
N ILE A 398 4.47 -31.32 -26.20
CA ILE A 398 5.34 -30.26 -25.67
C ILE A 398 4.86 -29.80 -24.29
N TYR A 399 3.54 -29.61 -24.16
CA TYR A 399 2.91 -29.05 -22.98
C TYR A 399 2.17 -30.09 -22.18
N ARG A 400 2.43 -30.12 -20.87
CA ARG A 400 1.61 -30.91 -19.95
C ARG A 400 0.43 -30.08 -19.47
N VAL A 401 -0.75 -30.34 -20.02
CA VAL A 401 -2.00 -29.69 -19.61
C VAL A 401 -2.57 -30.40 -18.36
N LYS A 402 -2.94 -29.63 -17.34
CA LYS A 402 -3.58 -30.12 -16.10
C LYS A 402 -4.87 -29.34 -15.84
N ASN A 403 -5.96 -30.05 -15.62
CA ASN A 403 -7.24 -29.45 -15.23
C ASN A 403 -7.37 -29.51 -13.71
N ILE A 404 -7.59 -28.37 -13.06
CA ILE A 404 -7.60 -28.25 -11.61
C ILE A 404 -8.92 -27.64 -11.16
N LYS A 405 -9.71 -28.40 -10.39
CA LYS A 405 -11.02 -27.95 -9.89
C LYS A 405 -10.91 -26.70 -9.01
N SER A 406 -9.86 -26.57 -8.21
CA SER A 406 -9.60 -25.39 -7.38
C SER A 406 -9.30 -24.12 -8.18
N LEU A 407 -9.19 -24.19 -9.51
CA LEU A 407 -9.09 -23.02 -10.41
C LEU A 407 -10.43 -22.62 -11.04
N ASN A 408 -11.55 -23.28 -10.71
CA ASN A 408 -12.88 -22.87 -11.18
C ASN A 408 -13.21 -21.44 -10.74
N GLU A 409 -14.04 -20.73 -11.51
CA GLU A 409 -14.48 -19.38 -11.14
C GLU A 409 -15.17 -19.38 -9.77
N ILE A 410 -15.20 -18.21 -9.11
CA ILE A 410 -16.01 -18.02 -7.91
C ILE A 410 -17.46 -18.41 -8.19
N TYR A 411 -18.01 -19.30 -7.38
CA TYR A 411 -19.37 -19.78 -7.58
C TYR A 411 -20.39 -18.79 -7.00
N ALA A 412 -21.24 -18.22 -7.86
CA ALA A 412 -22.18 -17.17 -7.51
C ALA A 412 -23.53 -17.68 -6.94
N GLY A 413 -23.63 -18.99 -6.62
CA GLY A 413 -24.83 -19.57 -5.99
C GLY A 413 -26.11 -19.33 -6.80
N LYS A 414 -27.12 -18.73 -6.17
CA LYS A 414 -28.40 -18.36 -6.82
C LYS A 414 -28.23 -17.32 -7.95
N CYS A 415 -27.13 -16.59 -7.98
CA CYS A 415 -26.83 -15.55 -8.97
C CYS A 415 -26.05 -16.08 -10.19
N GLU A 416 -25.79 -17.39 -10.27
CA GLU A 416 -25.15 -18.02 -11.43
C GLU A 416 -25.96 -17.80 -12.71
N GLY A 417 -25.27 -17.45 -13.80
CA GLY A 417 -25.88 -17.21 -15.11
C GLY A 417 -26.65 -15.90 -15.22
N MET A 418 -26.66 -15.04 -14.18
CA MET A 418 -27.32 -13.73 -14.22
C MET A 418 -26.36 -12.62 -14.65
N THR A 419 -26.91 -11.53 -15.17
CA THR A 419 -26.18 -10.27 -15.34
C THR A 419 -26.19 -9.49 -14.03
N TYR A 420 -25.22 -8.58 -13.82
CA TYR A 420 -25.23 -7.72 -12.64
C TYR A 420 -26.49 -6.84 -12.53
N GLN A 421 -27.09 -6.45 -13.66
CA GLN A 421 -28.35 -5.69 -13.68
C GLN A 421 -29.53 -6.53 -13.23
N GLU A 422 -29.59 -7.81 -13.61
CA GLU A 422 -30.61 -8.75 -13.13
C GLU A 422 -30.47 -8.98 -11.61
N ILE A 423 -29.25 -9.15 -11.11
CA ILE A 423 -28.98 -9.30 -9.67
C ILE A 423 -29.45 -8.07 -8.91
N ALA A 424 -29.12 -6.86 -9.37
CA ALA A 424 -29.54 -5.62 -8.72
C ALA A 424 -31.08 -5.46 -8.68
N ARG A 425 -31.81 -6.02 -9.65
CA ARG A 425 -33.28 -5.98 -9.70
C ARG A 425 -33.94 -7.10 -8.87
N GLN A 426 -33.39 -8.31 -8.90
CA GLN A 426 -33.99 -9.49 -8.26
C GLN A 426 -33.55 -9.67 -6.81
N TYR A 427 -32.33 -9.25 -6.48
CA TYR A 427 -31.71 -9.36 -5.16
C TYR A 427 -31.01 -8.04 -4.78
N PRO A 428 -31.76 -6.94 -4.56
CA PRO A 428 -31.18 -5.62 -4.28
C PRO A 428 -30.33 -5.61 -3.00
N ASP A 429 -30.81 -6.24 -1.93
CA ASP A 429 -30.10 -6.30 -0.64
C ASP A 429 -28.75 -7.03 -0.77
N GLU A 430 -28.73 -8.12 -1.55
CA GLU A 430 -27.51 -8.88 -1.84
C GLU A 430 -26.52 -8.10 -2.70
N TYR A 431 -27.05 -7.33 -3.67
CA TYR A 431 -26.24 -6.47 -4.52
C TYR A 431 -25.58 -5.35 -3.71
N GLU A 432 -26.29 -4.75 -2.76
CA GLU A 432 -25.77 -3.72 -1.84
C GLU A 432 -24.76 -4.32 -0.85
N ALA A 433 -25.10 -5.44 -0.19
CA ALA A 433 -24.20 -6.12 0.75
C ALA A 433 -22.86 -6.47 0.11
N ARG A 434 -22.87 -6.90 -1.16
CA ARG A 434 -21.65 -7.17 -1.92
C ARG A 434 -20.83 -5.92 -2.25
N GLN A 435 -21.46 -4.76 -2.42
CA GLN A 435 -20.73 -3.51 -2.64
C GLN A 435 -20.06 -3.02 -1.36
N LEU A 436 -20.71 -3.19 -0.21
CA LEU A 436 -20.18 -2.79 1.10
C LEU A 436 -18.93 -3.58 1.48
N ASP A 437 -18.97 -4.91 1.34
CA ASP A 437 -17.82 -5.77 1.66
C ASP A 437 -17.68 -6.92 0.67
N LYS A 438 -17.04 -6.61 -0.45
CA LYS A 438 -16.86 -7.56 -1.54
C LYS A 438 -15.93 -8.72 -1.21
N PHE A 439 -15.05 -8.60 -0.22
CA PHE A 439 -14.10 -9.65 0.12
C PHE A 439 -14.77 -10.75 0.96
N TYR A 440 -15.51 -10.36 1.99
CA TYR A 440 -16.19 -11.31 2.89
C TYR A 440 -17.60 -11.67 2.44
N TYR A 441 -18.24 -10.87 1.58
CA TYR A 441 -19.55 -11.22 1.00
C TYR A 441 -19.51 -12.58 0.34
N ARG A 442 -20.40 -13.47 0.78
CA ARG A 442 -20.62 -14.80 0.21
C ARG A 442 -21.94 -14.80 -0.56
N TYR A 443 -21.90 -15.23 -1.82
CA TYR A 443 -23.11 -15.31 -2.63
C TYR A 443 -24.18 -16.25 -2.00
N PRO A 444 -25.47 -15.90 -2.09
CA PRO A 444 -26.54 -16.68 -1.48
C PRO A 444 -26.77 -17.99 -2.25
N GLY A 445 -27.13 -19.05 -1.52
CA GLY A 445 -27.44 -20.37 -2.09
C GLY A 445 -26.48 -21.47 -1.65
N ILE A 446 -26.82 -22.70 -2.00
CA ILE A 446 -26.00 -23.87 -1.66
C ILE A 446 -24.67 -23.77 -2.44
N GLY A 447 -23.57 -23.70 -1.71
CA GLY A 447 -22.23 -23.69 -2.27
C GLY A 447 -21.72 -22.34 -2.77
N GLY A 448 -22.47 -21.24 -2.58
CA GLY A 448 -22.00 -19.89 -2.91
C GLY A 448 -20.69 -19.55 -2.18
N GLU A 449 -19.78 -18.86 -2.87
CA GLU A 449 -18.44 -18.54 -2.39
C GLU A 449 -18.26 -17.04 -2.15
N SER A 450 -17.39 -16.69 -1.20
CA SER A 450 -16.78 -15.36 -1.06
C SER A 450 -15.35 -15.35 -1.64
N TYR A 451 -14.72 -14.18 -1.73
CA TYR A 451 -13.29 -14.11 -2.06
C TYR A 451 -12.41 -14.75 -0.97
N ALA A 452 -12.84 -14.73 0.30
CA ALA A 452 -12.17 -15.43 1.38
C ALA A 452 -12.19 -16.97 1.17
N ASP A 453 -13.32 -17.52 0.71
CA ASP A 453 -13.43 -18.96 0.37
C ASP A 453 -12.48 -19.33 -0.79
N VAL A 454 -12.39 -18.45 -1.79
CA VAL A 454 -11.47 -18.59 -2.92
C VAL A 454 -10.01 -18.64 -2.47
N VAL A 455 -9.60 -17.75 -1.56
CA VAL A 455 -8.24 -17.74 -0.97
C VAL A 455 -7.94 -19.10 -0.33
N LEU A 456 -8.85 -19.60 0.50
CA LEU A 456 -8.66 -20.88 1.20
C LEU A 456 -8.49 -22.06 0.23
N ARG A 457 -9.31 -22.17 -0.82
CA ARG A 457 -9.15 -23.27 -1.80
C ARG A 457 -7.94 -23.11 -2.71
N LEU A 458 -7.49 -21.88 -2.98
CA LEU A 458 -6.30 -21.61 -3.78
C LEU A 458 -4.99 -21.82 -3.01
N GLN A 459 -5.02 -22.00 -1.68
CA GLN A 459 -3.83 -22.26 -0.87
C GLN A 459 -3.00 -23.43 -1.43
N GLN A 460 -3.64 -24.54 -1.80
CA GLN A 460 -2.95 -25.70 -2.38
C GLN A 460 -2.33 -25.38 -3.75
N VAL A 461 -3.02 -24.56 -4.56
CA VAL A 461 -2.52 -24.12 -5.87
C VAL A 461 -1.27 -23.25 -5.69
N ILE A 462 -1.30 -22.28 -4.76
CA ILE A 462 -0.16 -21.42 -4.46
C ILE A 462 1.05 -22.23 -3.99
N VAL A 463 0.84 -23.21 -3.12
CA VAL A 463 1.92 -24.09 -2.64
C VAL A 463 2.53 -24.89 -3.79
N GLU A 464 1.72 -25.42 -4.69
CA GLU A 464 2.23 -26.13 -5.88
C GLU A 464 2.98 -25.16 -6.82
N LEU A 465 2.48 -23.93 -7.03
CA LEU A 465 3.18 -22.89 -7.81
C LEU A 465 4.52 -22.47 -7.19
N GLU A 466 4.62 -22.49 -5.87
CA GLU A 466 5.87 -22.25 -5.14
C GLU A 466 6.81 -23.46 -5.16
N ARG A 467 6.29 -24.66 -5.43
CA ARG A 467 7.04 -25.93 -5.53
C ARG A 467 7.57 -26.23 -6.93
N ILE A 468 6.83 -25.88 -7.99
CA ILE A 468 7.29 -26.11 -9.36
C ILE A 468 8.58 -25.32 -9.65
N ARG A 469 9.52 -25.96 -10.34
CA ARG A 469 10.83 -25.39 -10.69
C ARG A 469 10.91 -24.86 -12.12
N HIS A 470 9.80 -24.91 -12.84
CA HIS A 470 9.71 -24.58 -14.25
C HIS A 470 8.54 -23.63 -14.51
N SER A 471 8.49 -23.04 -15.69
CA SER A 471 7.48 -22.04 -16.03
C SER A 471 6.10 -22.68 -16.24
N VAL A 472 5.05 -21.93 -15.90
CA VAL A 472 3.66 -22.42 -15.97
C VAL A 472 2.75 -21.33 -16.52
N LEU A 473 1.75 -21.72 -17.30
CA LEU A 473 0.63 -20.88 -17.70
C LEU A 473 -0.63 -21.30 -16.97
N LEU A 474 -1.28 -20.38 -16.27
CA LEU A 474 -2.60 -20.56 -15.68
C LEU A 474 -3.64 -19.85 -16.55
N VAL A 475 -4.50 -20.64 -17.19
CA VAL A 475 -5.69 -20.16 -17.89
C VAL A 475 -6.89 -20.30 -16.95
N THR A 476 -7.33 -19.18 -16.39
CA THR A 476 -8.30 -19.17 -15.30
C THR A 476 -9.40 -18.13 -15.53
N HIS A 477 -10.02 -17.63 -14.47
CA HIS A 477 -11.15 -16.72 -14.50
C HIS A 477 -10.85 -15.42 -13.77
N ARG A 478 -11.83 -14.50 -13.72
CA ARG A 478 -11.59 -13.15 -13.22
C ARG A 478 -11.29 -13.16 -11.72
N ALA A 479 -12.08 -13.85 -10.90
CA ALA A 479 -11.83 -13.87 -9.46
C ALA A 479 -10.53 -14.60 -9.13
N MET A 480 -10.27 -15.73 -9.79
CA MET A 480 -9.04 -16.51 -9.57
C MET A 480 -7.78 -15.74 -9.97
N ALA A 481 -7.79 -15.07 -11.13
CA ALA A 481 -6.66 -14.26 -11.58
C ALA A 481 -6.35 -13.13 -10.60
N ARG A 482 -7.39 -12.48 -10.03
CA ARG A 482 -7.22 -11.47 -8.97
C ARG A 482 -6.52 -12.06 -7.75
N THR A 483 -7.01 -13.20 -7.28
CA THR A 483 -6.47 -13.82 -6.07
C THR A 483 -5.03 -14.31 -6.23
N LEU A 484 -4.70 -14.88 -7.39
CA LEU A 484 -3.34 -15.31 -7.72
C LEU A 484 -2.39 -14.12 -7.88
N LEU A 485 -2.81 -13.08 -8.63
CA LEU A 485 -1.97 -11.89 -8.81
C LEU A 485 -1.79 -11.12 -7.50
N ALA A 486 -2.80 -11.04 -6.65
CA ALA A 486 -2.68 -10.41 -5.35
C ALA A 486 -1.63 -11.11 -4.47
N TYR A 487 -1.58 -12.45 -4.49
CA TYR A 487 -0.51 -13.19 -3.83
C TYR A 487 0.87 -12.83 -4.39
N PHE A 488 1.06 -12.89 -5.72
CA PHE A 488 2.39 -12.67 -6.30
C PHE A 488 2.86 -11.22 -6.19
N MET A 489 1.94 -10.26 -6.25
CA MET A 489 2.25 -8.83 -6.20
C MET A 489 2.21 -8.23 -4.78
N ASP A 490 1.96 -9.04 -3.75
CA ASP A 490 1.80 -8.57 -2.35
C ASP A 490 0.72 -7.47 -2.22
N ILE A 491 -0.38 -7.61 -2.98
CA ILE A 491 -1.54 -6.71 -2.90
C ILE A 491 -2.41 -7.16 -1.71
N PRO A 492 -2.83 -6.23 -0.83
CA PRO A 492 -3.70 -6.56 0.29
C PRO A 492 -5.02 -7.22 -0.16
N THR A 493 -5.49 -8.19 0.63
CA THR A 493 -6.73 -8.94 0.35
C THR A 493 -7.96 -8.03 0.28
N THR A 494 -7.96 -6.90 0.99
CA THR A 494 -9.01 -5.88 0.93
C THR A 494 -9.14 -5.22 -0.43
N HIS A 495 -8.04 -5.03 -1.17
CA HIS A 495 -8.04 -4.38 -2.48
C HIS A 495 -8.12 -5.37 -3.65
N MET A 496 -7.88 -6.65 -3.39
CA MET A 496 -7.85 -7.71 -4.39
C MET A 496 -9.15 -7.83 -5.23
N PRO A 497 -10.38 -7.78 -4.66
CA PRO A 497 -11.62 -7.87 -5.43
C PRO A 497 -11.83 -6.75 -6.46
N ASP A 498 -11.11 -5.64 -6.31
CA ASP A 498 -11.30 -4.41 -7.06
C ASP A 498 -10.28 -4.22 -8.18
N MET A 499 -9.28 -5.10 -8.25
CA MET A 499 -8.33 -5.15 -9.36
C MET A 499 -9.08 -5.33 -10.69
N GLU A 500 -8.82 -4.45 -11.67
CA GLU A 500 -9.34 -4.60 -13.02
C GLU A 500 -8.43 -5.52 -13.84
N LEU A 501 -8.94 -6.71 -14.19
CA LEU A 501 -8.23 -7.68 -15.02
C LEU A 501 -9.09 -7.99 -16.26
N PRO A 502 -8.93 -7.26 -17.37
CA PRO A 502 -9.72 -7.45 -18.59
C PRO A 502 -9.42 -8.79 -19.28
N LEU A 503 -10.28 -9.18 -20.22
CA LEU A 503 -10.00 -10.29 -21.14
C LEU A 503 -8.91 -9.89 -22.14
N GLY A 504 -8.18 -10.86 -22.66
CA GLY A 504 -7.12 -10.62 -23.63
C GLY A 504 -5.79 -10.14 -23.03
N TYR A 505 -5.61 -10.17 -21.71
CA TYR A 505 -4.36 -9.79 -21.05
C TYR A 505 -3.62 -11.01 -20.50
N ILE A 506 -2.29 -11.02 -20.64
CA ILE A 506 -1.39 -12.01 -20.05
C ILE A 506 -0.52 -11.31 -19.02
N TYR A 507 -0.50 -11.84 -17.81
CA TYR A 507 0.29 -11.33 -16.69
C TYR A 507 1.43 -12.32 -16.39
N ALA A 508 2.67 -11.96 -16.69
CA ALA A 508 3.83 -12.79 -16.34
C ALA A 508 4.45 -12.31 -15.03
N CYS A 509 4.33 -13.14 -14.00
CA CYS A 509 4.99 -12.95 -12.73
C CYS A 509 6.37 -13.62 -12.77
N GLU A 510 7.43 -12.82 -12.70
CA GLU A 510 8.81 -13.27 -12.60
C GLU A 510 9.28 -13.14 -11.13
N PRO A 511 9.49 -14.25 -10.40
CA PRO A 511 9.98 -14.19 -9.03
C PRO A 511 11.40 -13.62 -9.00
N ARG A 512 11.60 -12.49 -8.30
CA ARG A 512 12.91 -11.88 -8.07
C ARG A 512 13.25 -11.90 -6.56
N PRO A 513 14.51 -11.66 -6.15
CA PRO A 513 14.92 -11.73 -4.75
C PRO A 513 14.21 -10.77 -3.77
N PHE A 514 13.66 -9.66 -4.26
CA PHE A 514 13.07 -8.61 -3.41
C PHE A 514 11.58 -8.36 -3.64
N GLY A 515 10.93 -9.18 -4.48
CA GLY A 515 9.56 -9.03 -4.94
C GLY A 515 9.38 -9.78 -6.26
N ASN A 516 8.22 -9.64 -6.88
CA ASN A 516 8.02 -10.19 -8.23
C ASN A 516 8.05 -9.04 -9.24
N HIS A 517 8.70 -9.27 -10.37
CA HIS A 517 8.59 -8.37 -11.52
C HIS A 517 7.38 -8.82 -12.35
N LEU A 518 6.55 -7.87 -12.75
CA LEU A 518 5.35 -8.14 -13.52
C LEU A 518 5.52 -7.54 -14.91
N ARG A 519 5.38 -8.39 -15.93
CA ARG A 519 5.25 -7.96 -17.32
C ARG A 519 3.84 -8.28 -17.80
N VAL A 520 3.27 -7.39 -18.59
CA VAL A 520 1.88 -7.52 -19.03
C VAL A 520 1.80 -7.38 -20.53
N TRP A 521 1.03 -8.25 -21.16
CA TRP A 521 0.76 -8.18 -22.59
C TRP A 521 -0.73 -8.09 -22.86
N ARG A 522 -1.09 -7.34 -23.89
CA ARG A 522 -2.45 -7.14 -24.37
C ARG A 522 -2.60 -7.75 -25.76
N TYR A 523 -3.65 -8.55 -25.95
CA TYR A 523 -4.01 -9.12 -27.23
C TYR A 523 -4.59 -8.04 -28.16
N ILE A 524 -4.12 -8.04 -29.40
CA ILE A 524 -4.57 -7.15 -30.46
C ILE A 524 -5.26 -7.98 -31.55
N PRO A 525 -6.61 -7.94 -31.65
CA PRO A 525 -7.35 -8.81 -32.56
C PRO A 525 -6.96 -8.67 -34.04
N HIS A 526 -6.61 -7.46 -34.50
CA HIS A 526 -6.28 -7.23 -35.90
C HIS A 526 -4.86 -7.67 -36.28
N LEU A 527 -3.95 -7.80 -35.31
CA LEU A 527 -2.61 -8.35 -35.53
C LEU A 527 -2.55 -9.85 -35.21
N ASP A 528 -3.58 -10.39 -34.56
CA ASP A 528 -3.63 -11.75 -34.02
C ASP A 528 -2.39 -12.10 -33.16
N ASP A 529 -1.89 -11.09 -32.44
CA ASP A 529 -0.69 -11.14 -31.61
C ASP A 529 -0.83 -10.21 -30.39
N PHE A 530 0.20 -10.18 -29.55
CA PHE A 530 0.26 -9.49 -28.28
C PHE A 530 1.29 -8.36 -28.29
N GLU A 531 0.95 -7.24 -27.66
CA GLU A 531 1.90 -6.15 -27.37
C GLU A 531 2.17 -6.05 -25.88
N GLU A 532 3.40 -5.70 -25.50
CA GLU A 532 3.73 -5.41 -24.11
C GLU A 532 3.16 -4.04 -23.71
N VAL A 533 2.50 -4.01 -22.56
CA VAL A 533 1.90 -2.80 -21.99
C VAL A 533 2.49 -2.52 -20.62
N ASP A 534 2.46 -1.26 -20.22
CA ASP A 534 2.95 -0.85 -18.91
C ASP A 534 2.15 -1.55 -17.79
N SER A 535 2.88 -2.20 -16.89
CA SER A 535 2.31 -2.99 -15.79
C SER A 535 1.47 -2.17 -14.82
N ALA A 536 1.87 -0.92 -14.54
CA ALA A 536 1.13 -0.03 -13.65
C ALA A 536 -0.18 0.45 -14.29
N SER A 537 -0.14 0.69 -15.61
CA SER A 537 -1.33 1.04 -16.40
C SER A 537 -2.32 -0.13 -16.56
N ALA A 538 -1.84 -1.38 -16.48
CA ALA A 538 -2.60 -2.59 -16.73
C ALA A 538 -3.20 -3.25 -15.48
N ILE A 539 -2.56 -3.16 -14.32
CA ILE A 539 -3.20 -3.41 -13.02
C ILE A 539 -3.69 -2.07 -12.49
N ARG A 540 -4.80 -1.58 -13.05
CA ARG A 540 -5.55 -0.54 -12.38
C ARG A 540 -6.24 -1.19 -11.20
N ILE A 541 -5.72 -0.94 -10.00
CA ILE A 541 -6.58 -0.99 -8.81
C ILE A 541 -7.58 0.14 -9.04
N SER A 542 -8.88 -0.15 -9.02
CA SER A 542 -9.96 0.79 -9.35
C SER A 542 -10.01 2.05 -8.49
N PHE A 543 -8.99 2.32 -7.65
CA PHE A 543 -8.87 3.55 -6.88
C PHE A 543 -9.09 4.81 -7.73
N ILE A 544 -8.72 4.82 -9.01
CA ILE A 544 -8.98 5.98 -9.89
C ILE A 544 -10.44 6.01 -10.38
N ARG A 545 -11.13 4.87 -10.51
CA ARG A 545 -12.49 4.82 -11.03
C ARG A 545 -13.56 4.91 -9.96
N ASP A 546 -13.34 4.35 -8.77
CA ASP A 546 -14.29 4.45 -7.64
C ASP A 546 -14.11 5.75 -6.83
N GLN A 547 -12.99 6.47 -6.98
CA GLN A 547 -12.87 7.86 -6.48
C GLN A 547 -13.33 8.90 -7.51
N CYS A 548 -13.43 8.55 -8.80
CA CYS A 548 -13.97 9.43 -9.84
C CYS A 548 -15.45 9.14 -10.18
N ALA A 549 -16.00 8.01 -9.77
CA ALA A 549 -17.44 7.75 -9.82
C ALA A 549 -18.04 7.95 -8.42
N GLY A 550 -18.33 9.20 -8.05
CA GLY A 550 -19.08 9.47 -6.81
C GLY A 550 -18.94 10.87 -6.21
N TYR A 551 -17.97 11.69 -6.64
CA TYR A 551 -17.76 13.04 -6.10
C TYR A 551 -18.20 14.18 -7.04
N GLY A 552 -18.81 13.87 -8.17
CA GLY A 552 -19.27 14.83 -9.18
C GLY A 552 -20.74 15.25 -9.04
N GLU A 553 -21.21 15.72 -7.88
CA GLU A 553 -22.50 16.44 -7.80
C GLU A 553 -22.36 17.94 -8.20
N GLY A 554 -21.23 18.31 -8.82
CA GLY A 554 -21.02 19.64 -9.40
C GLY A 554 -21.42 19.69 -10.88
N LEU A 555 -21.69 20.90 -11.39
CA LEU A 555 -21.92 21.13 -12.83
C LEU A 555 -20.72 20.69 -13.71
N ILE A 556 -19.52 20.60 -13.11
CA ILE A 556 -18.26 20.18 -13.71
C ILE A 556 -17.55 19.24 -12.72
N ASP A 557 -17.21 18.02 -13.15
CA ASP A 557 -16.40 17.10 -12.34
C ASP A 557 -14.91 17.44 -12.47
N TYR A 558 -14.45 18.31 -11.58
CA TYR A 558 -13.07 18.78 -11.54
C TYR A 558 -12.06 17.66 -11.23
N VAL A 559 -12.49 16.60 -10.54
CA VAL A 559 -11.64 15.50 -10.09
C VAL A 559 -11.38 14.54 -11.25
N GLU A 560 -12.44 14.16 -11.98
CA GLU A 560 -12.33 13.36 -13.20
C GLU A 560 -11.48 14.10 -14.25
N GLN A 561 -11.73 15.40 -14.47
CA GLN A 561 -11.05 16.16 -15.51
C GLN A 561 -9.55 16.38 -15.25
N TYR A 562 -9.12 16.43 -13.99
CA TYR A 562 -7.72 16.60 -13.63
C TYR A 562 -6.95 15.26 -13.54
N TYR A 563 -7.57 14.20 -12.99
CA TYR A 563 -6.88 12.93 -12.73
C TYR A 563 -7.12 11.83 -13.78
N CYS A 564 -8.22 11.89 -14.55
CA CYS A 564 -8.54 10.87 -15.56
C CYS A 564 -8.15 11.26 -17.00
N VAL A 565 -7.86 12.53 -17.24
CA VAL A 565 -7.32 13.01 -18.53
C VAL A 565 -5.81 12.81 -18.57
N HIS A 566 -5.24 12.64 -19.77
CA HIS A 566 -3.82 12.30 -19.96
C HIS A 566 -2.86 13.25 -19.20
N PRO A 567 -1.78 12.73 -18.57
CA PRO A 567 -0.86 13.51 -17.70
C PRO A 567 -0.28 14.80 -18.29
N SER A 568 -0.19 14.89 -19.61
CA SER A 568 0.30 16.08 -20.32
C SER A 568 -0.65 17.28 -20.25
N TRP A 569 -1.92 17.07 -19.95
CA TRP A 569 -2.94 18.13 -19.92
C TRP A 569 -3.14 18.76 -18.53
N HIS A 570 -2.55 18.18 -17.47
CA HIS A 570 -2.78 18.64 -16.09
C HIS A 570 -2.49 20.14 -15.89
N ARG A 571 -1.44 20.68 -16.51
CA ARG A 571 -1.08 22.10 -16.39
C ARG A 571 -2.10 23.01 -17.06
N CYS A 572 -2.62 22.61 -18.22
CA CYS A 572 -3.64 23.35 -18.95
C CYS A 572 -4.99 23.30 -18.23
N THR A 573 -5.38 22.13 -17.72
CA THR A 573 -6.59 21.97 -16.91
C THR A 573 -6.52 22.84 -15.65
N LEU A 574 -5.40 22.82 -14.92
CA LEU A 574 -5.21 23.66 -13.73
C LEU A 574 -5.38 25.15 -14.05
N LEU A 575 -4.76 25.63 -15.14
CA LEU A 575 -4.88 27.03 -15.57
C LEU A 575 -6.34 27.39 -15.90
N LEU A 576 -7.04 26.55 -16.65
CA LEU A 576 -8.45 26.76 -16.99
C LEU A 576 -9.35 26.78 -15.74
N LEU A 577 -9.12 25.89 -14.79
CA LEU A 577 -9.86 25.86 -13.52
C LEU A 577 -9.60 27.10 -12.67
N THR A 578 -8.35 27.58 -12.62
CA THR A 578 -8.04 28.83 -11.90
C THR A 578 -8.70 30.05 -12.55
N LEU A 579 -8.76 30.11 -13.89
CA LEU A 579 -9.46 31.17 -14.61
C LEU A 579 -10.98 31.10 -14.39
N TRP A 580 -11.54 29.90 -14.40
CA TRP A 580 -12.96 29.68 -14.11
C TRP A 580 -13.32 30.12 -12.68
N LEU A 581 -12.48 29.76 -11.70
CA LEU A 581 -12.67 30.18 -10.31
C LEU A 581 -12.62 31.71 -10.17
N ALA A 582 -11.65 32.37 -10.83
CA ALA A 582 -11.57 33.83 -10.84
C ALA A 582 -12.81 34.49 -11.46
N LEU A 583 -13.32 33.94 -12.57
CA LEU A 583 -14.54 34.40 -13.22
C LEU A 583 -15.75 34.28 -12.27
N LEU A 584 -15.90 33.15 -11.58
CA LEU A 584 -16.98 32.93 -10.62
C LEU A 584 -16.96 33.95 -9.48
N PHE A 585 -15.78 34.26 -8.92
CA PHE A 585 -15.65 35.27 -7.87
C PHE A 585 -16.04 36.68 -8.36
N ILE A 586 -15.64 37.04 -9.58
CA ILE A 586 -16.01 38.32 -10.18
C ILE A 586 -17.52 38.40 -10.38
N TRP A 587 -18.13 37.34 -10.94
CA TRP A 587 -19.57 37.26 -11.15
C TRP A 587 -20.36 37.36 -9.85
N LEU A 588 -19.91 36.66 -8.80
CA LEU A 588 -20.53 36.73 -7.48
C LEU A 588 -20.45 38.15 -6.91
N GLY A 589 -19.28 38.79 -7.02
CA GLY A 589 -19.07 40.17 -6.56
C GLY A 589 -19.96 41.18 -7.28
N VAL A 590 -19.97 41.16 -8.61
CA VAL A 590 -20.79 42.07 -9.44
C VAL A 590 -22.29 41.85 -9.20
N SER A 591 -22.73 40.59 -9.12
CA SER A 591 -24.12 40.26 -8.82
C SER A 591 -24.55 40.80 -7.45
N ALA A 592 -23.68 40.69 -6.44
CA ALA A 592 -23.96 41.19 -5.10
C ALA A 592 -24.00 42.73 -5.04
N SER A 593 -23.04 43.42 -5.66
CA SER A 593 -22.91 44.88 -5.58
C SER A 593 -23.90 45.62 -6.47
N GLU A 594 -24.10 45.17 -7.71
CA GLU A 594 -24.87 45.91 -8.71
C GLU A 594 -26.34 45.49 -8.80
N TYR A 595 -26.65 44.23 -8.51
CA TYR A 595 -28.01 43.70 -8.68
C TYR A 595 -28.70 43.38 -7.35
N PHE A 596 -28.00 42.77 -6.39
CA PHE A 596 -28.62 42.32 -5.15
C PHE A 596 -28.81 43.46 -4.14
N SER A 597 -27.73 44.21 -3.82
CA SER A 597 -27.75 45.28 -2.81
C SER A 597 -28.74 46.41 -3.14
N PRO A 598 -28.83 46.93 -4.38
CA PRO A 598 -29.76 48.02 -4.71
C PRO A 598 -31.23 47.59 -4.67
N ASN A 599 -31.54 46.34 -5.05
CA ASN A 599 -32.89 45.81 -5.01
C ASN A 599 -33.40 45.63 -3.57
N ILE A 600 -32.54 45.18 -2.65
CA ILE A 600 -32.90 45.11 -1.22
C ILE A 600 -33.11 46.50 -0.63
N SER A 601 -32.28 47.48 -0.99
CA SER A 601 -32.49 48.87 -0.56
C SER A 601 -33.84 49.42 -1.05
N THR A 602 -34.21 49.09 -2.30
CA THR A 602 -35.51 49.49 -2.88
C THR A 602 -36.67 48.79 -2.18
N LEU A 603 -36.56 47.48 -1.91
CA LEU A 603 -37.57 46.71 -1.20
C LEU A 603 -37.76 47.18 0.25
N ALA A 604 -36.66 47.49 0.95
CA ALA A 604 -36.71 48.04 2.30
C ALA A 604 -37.45 49.38 2.35
N LYS A 605 -37.19 50.27 1.37
CA LYS A 605 -37.91 51.54 1.21
C LYS A 605 -39.39 51.34 0.92
N LEU A 606 -39.74 50.34 0.12
CA LEU A 606 -41.12 50.04 -0.27
C LEU A 606 -41.92 49.41 0.89
N LEU A 607 -41.25 48.67 1.78
CA LEU A 607 -41.82 48.08 2.99
C LEU A 607 -41.76 49.00 4.21
N HIS A 608 -41.25 50.23 4.07
CA HIS A 608 -41.01 51.18 5.17
C HIS A 608 -40.18 50.60 6.33
N LEU A 609 -39.23 49.73 6.02
CA LEU A 609 -38.35 49.11 7.01
C LEU A 609 -37.12 50.00 7.27
N PRO A 610 -36.70 50.17 8.54
CA PRO A 610 -35.40 50.78 8.87
C PRO A 610 -34.26 49.99 8.21
N GLU A 611 -33.21 50.69 7.75
CA GLU A 611 -32.06 50.06 7.07
C GLU A 611 -31.38 49.00 7.95
N SER A 612 -31.37 49.22 9.27
CA SER A 612 -30.88 48.25 10.26
C SER A 612 -31.71 46.95 10.28
N LEU A 613 -33.04 47.06 10.18
CA LEU A 613 -33.95 45.92 10.17
C LEU A 613 -33.90 45.17 8.83
N ALA A 614 -33.79 45.88 7.71
CA ALA A 614 -33.62 45.29 6.40
C ALA A 614 -32.28 44.53 6.26
N GLY A 615 -31.21 45.04 6.89
CA GLY A 615 -29.91 44.36 6.94
C GLY A 615 -29.96 43.04 7.71
N VAL A 616 -30.64 43.00 8.86
CA VAL A 616 -30.70 41.79 9.72
C VAL A 616 -31.69 40.73 9.18
N THR A 617 -32.61 41.11 8.29
CA THR A 617 -33.65 40.20 7.77
C THR A 617 -33.45 39.88 6.29
N LEU A 618 -33.70 40.84 5.38
CA LEU A 618 -33.69 40.63 3.93
C LEU A 618 -32.29 40.35 3.39
N LEU A 619 -31.30 41.12 3.83
CA LEU A 619 -29.90 40.93 3.40
C LEU A 619 -29.31 39.64 3.95
N ALA A 620 -29.63 39.31 5.22
CA ALA A 620 -29.21 38.06 5.86
C ALA A 620 -29.78 36.83 5.15
N ILE A 621 -31.07 36.84 4.76
CA ILE A 621 -31.71 35.74 4.05
C ILE A 621 -31.08 35.52 2.67
N GLY A 622 -30.86 36.58 1.89
CA GLY A 622 -30.33 36.37 0.53
C GLY A 622 -28.85 35.98 0.50
N ASN A 623 -28.06 36.32 1.54
CA ASN A 623 -26.71 35.78 1.69
C ASN A 623 -26.72 34.33 2.23
N GLY A 624 -27.64 33.98 3.14
CA GLY A 624 -27.70 32.66 3.76
C GLY A 624 -28.41 31.58 2.94
N ALA A 625 -29.27 31.95 1.99
CA ALA A 625 -30.03 30.98 1.19
C ALA A 625 -29.15 30.11 0.26
N PRO A 626 -28.12 30.63 -0.42
CA PRO A 626 -27.17 29.81 -1.18
C PRO A 626 -26.37 28.84 -0.29
N ASP A 627 -25.97 29.28 0.90
CA ASP A 627 -25.25 28.45 1.87
C ASP A 627 -26.13 27.31 2.39
N LEU A 628 -27.42 27.57 2.66
CA LEU A 628 -28.38 26.53 3.03
C LEU A 628 -28.55 25.49 1.92
N SER A 629 -28.65 25.95 0.67
CA SER A 629 -28.79 25.07 -0.51
C SER A 629 -27.55 24.19 -0.72
N SER A 630 -26.34 24.77 -0.62
CA SER A 630 -25.08 24.02 -0.75
C SER A 630 -24.88 23.01 0.38
N THR A 631 -25.20 23.39 1.62
CA THR A 631 -25.16 22.52 2.80
C THR A 631 -26.13 21.34 2.64
N TYR A 632 -27.36 21.59 2.17
CA TYR A 632 -28.35 20.55 1.91
C TYR A 632 -27.87 19.54 0.86
N SER A 633 -27.30 20.02 -0.25
CA SER A 633 -26.71 19.16 -1.27
C SER A 633 -25.54 18.33 -0.73
N ALA A 634 -24.63 18.93 0.07
CA ALA A 634 -23.50 18.22 0.67
C ALA A 634 -23.92 17.11 1.66
N VAL A 635 -24.96 17.35 2.46
CA VAL A 635 -25.52 16.35 3.38
C VAL A 635 -26.23 15.23 2.61
N ARG A 636 -26.96 15.56 1.53
CA ARG A 636 -27.60 14.57 0.65
C ARG A 636 -26.58 13.66 -0.04
N ALA A 637 -25.41 14.20 -0.37
CA ALA A 637 -24.26 13.46 -0.90
C ALA A 637 -23.48 12.66 0.18
N GLY A 638 -24.00 12.50 1.40
CA GLY A 638 -23.37 11.71 2.46
C GLY A 638 -22.19 12.38 3.17
N SER A 639 -21.92 13.66 2.90
CA SER A 639 -20.75 14.38 3.43
C SER A 639 -21.12 15.40 4.50
N ALA A 640 -21.76 14.96 5.59
CA ALA A 640 -22.20 15.83 6.69
C ALA A 640 -21.05 16.61 7.37
N ALA A 641 -19.83 16.06 7.36
CA ALA A 641 -18.65 16.75 7.89
C ALA A 641 -18.31 18.03 7.11
N LEU A 642 -18.49 18.03 5.77
CA LEU A 642 -18.24 19.20 4.93
C LEU A 642 -19.23 20.33 5.26
N ALA A 643 -20.51 19.98 5.42
CA ALA A 643 -21.56 20.91 5.83
C ALA A 643 -21.27 21.61 7.18
N ILE A 644 -20.85 20.85 8.20
CA ILE A 644 -20.50 21.42 9.51
C ILE A 644 -19.26 22.31 9.41
N SER A 645 -18.26 21.90 8.63
CA SER A 645 -17.02 22.66 8.45
C SER A 645 -17.25 23.99 7.71
N GLN A 646 -18.19 24.03 6.76
CA GLN A 646 -18.58 25.25 6.05
C GLN A 646 -19.20 26.27 7.00
N ILE A 647 -20.16 25.86 7.84
CA ILE A 647 -20.87 26.76 8.78
C ILE A 647 -19.90 27.33 9.83
N VAL A 648 -19.06 26.49 10.42
CA VAL A 648 -18.10 26.94 11.45
C VAL A 648 -16.98 27.76 10.84
N GLY A 649 -16.46 27.33 9.69
CA GLY A 649 -15.37 28.00 8.98
C GLY A 649 -15.74 29.38 8.45
N SER A 650 -16.94 29.52 7.87
CA SER A 650 -17.44 30.81 7.36
C SER A 650 -17.66 31.81 8.50
N ALA A 651 -18.29 31.38 9.60
CA ALA A 651 -18.50 32.21 10.78
C ALA A 651 -17.18 32.67 11.40
N ALA A 652 -16.21 31.76 11.54
CA ALA A 652 -14.88 32.09 12.05
C ALA A 652 -14.17 33.11 11.14
N PHE A 653 -14.22 32.92 9.82
CA PHE A 653 -13.59 33.83 8.85
C PHE A 653 -14.22 35.23 8.88
N ILE A 654 -15.55 35.35 8.91
CA ILE A 654 -16.24 36.63 8.96
C ILE A 654 -15.86 37.39 10.24
N VAL A 655 -15.90 36.74 11.41
CA VAL A 655 -15.60 37.38 12.69
C VAL A 655 -14.12 37.76 12.82
N SER A 656 -13.21 36.90 12.35
CA SER A 656 -11.77 37.14 12.54
C SER A 656 -11.15 38.02 11.45
N VAL A 657 -11.51 37.82 10.18
CA VAL A 657 -10.88 38.51 9.05
C VAL A 657 -11.71 39.72 8.61
N VAL A 658 -13.01 39.54 8.37
CA VAL A 658 -13.85 40.62 7.78
C VAL A 658 -14.09 41.73 8.81
N VAL A 659 -14.46 41.40 10.05
CA VAL A 659 -14.65 42.41 11.10
C VAL A 659 -13.33 43.10 11.45
N CYS A 660 -12.21 42.38 11.49
CA CYS A 660 -10.89 42.98 11.72
C CYS A 660 -10.48 43.93 10.59
N ALA A 661 -10.62 43.50 9.33
CA ALA A 661 -10.27 44.34 8.17
C ALA A 661 -11.14 45.60 8.09
N THR A 662 -12.45 45.47 8.34
CA THR A 662 -13.38 46.62 8.32
C THR A 662 -13.14 47.59 9.48
N THR A 663 -12.86 47.09 10.69
CA THR A 663 -12.51 47.95 11.84
C THR A 663 -11.16 48.65 11.68
N LEU A 664 -10.20 48.05 10.97
CA LEU A 664 -8.94 48.71 10.60
C LEU A 664 -9.11 49.74 9.49
N ALA A 665 -10.04 49.53 8.56
CA ALA A 665 -10.25 50.39 7.40
C ALA A 665 -11.11 51.64 7.70
N VAL A 666 -11.97 51.60 8.73
CA VAL A 666 -12.92 52.68 9.04
C VAL A 666 -12.47 53.47 10.28
N SER A 667 -12.45 54.81 10.19
CA SER A 667 -12.13 55.68 11.32
C SER A 667 -13.31 55.81 12.29
N LYS A 668 -13.01 55.69 13.60
CA LYS A 668 -13.90 55.77 14.79
C LYS A 668 -15.41 55.99 14.52
N TYR A 669 -16.15 54.90 14.38
CA TYR A 669 -17.62 54.90 14.39
C TYR A 669 -18.13 54.50 15.79
N PRO A 670 -18.88 55.34 16.52
CA PRO A 670 -19.41 55.00 17.83
C PRO A 670 -20.57 54.00 17.70
N VAL A 671 -20.36 52.76 18.12
CA VAL A 671 -21.40 51.72 18.14
C VAL A 671 -22.14 51.76 19.48
N SER A 672 -23.47 51.66 19.46
CA SER A 672 -24.27 51.60 20.69
C SER A 672 -23.96 50.34 21.49
N ARG A 673 -23.69 50.52 22.80
CA ARG A 673 -23.31 49.40 23.68
C ARG A 673 -24.40 48.34 23.79
N LEU A 674 -25.66 48.76 23.75
CA LEU A 674 -26.81 47.85 23.85
C LEU A 674 -26.92 46.94 22.63
N SER A 675 -26.86 47.49 21.42
CA SER A 675 -26.90 46.71 20.18
C SER A 675 -25.68 45.80 20.06
N TYR A 676 -24.48 46.28 20.39
CA TYR A 676 -23.28 45.44 20.37
C TYR A 676 -23.35 44.25 21.36
N MET A 677 -23.80 44.50 22.61
CA MET A 677 -23.97 43.43 23.60
C MET A 677 -25.04 42.43 23.18
N ARG A 678 -26.15 42.89 22.59
CA ARG A 678 -27.18 42.01 22.02
C ARG A 678 -26.58 41.07 20.97
N GLU A 679 -25.89 41.61 19.96
CA GLU A 679 -25.26 40.80 18.90
C GLU A 679 -24.27 39.77 19.50
N LEU A 680 -23.45 40.19 20.46
CA LEU A 680 -22.45 39.32 21.09
C LEU A 680 -23.08 38.15 21.87
N TRP A 681 -24.14 38.41 22.64
CA TRP A 681 -24.80 37.36 23.42
C TRP A 681 -25.47 36.31 22.53
N PHE A 682 -26.18 36.73 21.48
CA PHE A 682 -26.79 35.79 20.53
C PHE A 682 -25.75 35.01 19.74
N PHE A 683 -24.62 35.64 19.39
CA PHE A 683 -23.50 34.95 18.73
C PHE A 683 -22.90 33.86 19.64
N VAL A 684 -22.59 34.18 20.90
CA VAL A 684 -22.04 33.22 21.88
C VAL A 684 -23.04 32.09 22.15
N ALA A 685 -24.33 32.40 22.29
CA ALA A 685 -25.37 31.40 22.49
C ALA A 685 -25.45 30.42 21.29
N THR A 686 -25.38 30.94 20.06
CA THR A 686 -25.43 30.13 18.83
C THR A 686 -24.20 29.22 18.72
N VAL A 687 -22.99 29.75 18.94
CA VAL A 687 -21.74 28.96 18.90
C VAL A 687 -21.73 27.89 19.99
N SER A 688 -22.18 28.22 21.21
CA SER A 688 -22.25 27.27 22.31
C SER A 688 -23.23 26.13 22.02
N MET A 689 -24.38 26.45 21.41
CA MET A 689 -25.37 25.45 21.01
C MET A 689 -24.84 24.52 19.90
N ILE A 690 -24.13 25.07 18.90
CA ILE A 690 -23.45 24.27 17.87
C ILE A 690 -22.39 23.36 18.51
N ALA A 691 -21.58 23.86 19.44
CA ALA A 691 -20.58 23.06 20.14
C ALA A 691 -21.20 21.90 20.93
N LEU A 692 -22.34 22.12 21.61
CA LEU A 692 -23.09 21.08 22.30
C LEU A 692 -23.64 20.01 21.34
N ILE A 693 -24.13 20.42 20.17
CA ILE A 693 -24.58 19.48 19.14
C ILE A 693 -23.42 18.60 18.67
N VAL A 694 -22.25 19.20 18.41
CA VAL A 694 -21.05 18.45 17.98
C VAL A 694 -20.59 17.48 19.08
N LEU A 695 -20.59 17.90 20.35
CA LEU A 695 -20.21 17.04 21.48
C LEU A 695 -21.18 15.89 21.73
N SER A 696 -22.44 16.03 21.32
CA SER A 696 -23.46 14.98 21.51
C SER A 696 -23.40 13.86 20.47
N GLU A 697 -22.58 14.00 19.42
CA GLU A 697 -22.40 13.05 18.29
C GLU A 697 -23.71 12.65 17.55
N GLN A 698 -24.86 13.22 17.92
CA GLN A 698 -26.17 12.89 17.37
C GLN A 698 -26.97 14.16 17.06
N LEU A 699 -27.58 14.23 15.87
CA LEU A 699 -28.43 15.34 15.46
C LEU A 699 -29.91 14.99 15.68
N SER A 700 -30.58 15.66 16.62
CA SER A 700 -32.01 15.45 16.89
C SER A 700 -32.89 16.53 16.25
N GLN A 701 -34.13 16.20 15.89
CA GLN A 701 -35.11 17.17 15.39
C GLN A 701 -35.37 18.31 16.40
N ALA A 702 -35.30 18.01 17.70
CA ALA A 702 -35.47 19.00 18.76
C ALA A 702 -34.36 20.07 18.73
N MET A 703 -33.12 19.68 18.45
CA MET A 703 -31.99 20.62 18.30
C MET A 703 -32.17 21.53 17.09
N ALA A 704 -32.66 21.00 15.96
CA ALA A 704 -32.94 21.79 14.76
C ALA A 704 -34.05 22.83 15.00
N VAL A 705 -35.15 22.43 15.65
CA VAL A 705 -36.24 23.34 16.03
C VAL A 705 -35.75 24.41 17.01
N ALA A 706 -34.90 24.04 17.96
CA ALA A 706 -34.33 24.99 18.91
C ALA A 706 -33.42 26.04 18.23
N MET A 707 -32.66 25.67 17.19
CA MET A 707 -31.85 26.63 16.41
C MET A 707 -32.74 27.63 15.65
N VAL A 708 -33.83 27.16 15.05
CA VAL A 708 -34.81 28.04 14.37
C VAL A 708 -35.51 28.97 15.36
N ALA A 709 -35.87 28.46 16.54
CA ALA A 709 -36.46 29.26 17.61
C ALA A 709 -35.50 30.34 18.12
N LEU A 710 -34.21 30.03 18.25
CA LEU A 710 -33.17 30.98 18.63
C LEU A 710 -33.05 32.13 17.61
N TYR A 711 -33.08 31.81 16.31
CA TYR A 711 -33.10 32.82 15.25
C TYR A 711 -34.34 33.71 15.30
N ALA A 712 -35.53 33.12 15.48
CA ALA A 712 -36.78 33.88 15.60
C ALA A 712 -36.75 34.81 16.83
N ALA A 713 -36.21 34.34 17.97
CA ALA A 713 -36.03 35.16 19.17
C ALA A 713 -35.05 36.33 18.95
N TYR A 714 -33.96 36.10 18.20
CA TYR A 714 -33.03 37.14 17.82
C TYR A 714 -33.71 38.23 16.97
N VAL A 715 -34.42 37.84 15.90
CA VAL A 715 -35.13 38.79 15.03
C VAL A 715 -36.16 39.60 15.83
N LEU A 716 -36.94 38.95 16.70
CA LEU A 716 -37.91 39.63 17.56
C LEU A 716 -37.22 40.63 18.49
N THR A 717 -36.10 40.24 19.10
CA THR A 717 -35.33 41.13 19.99
C THR A 717 -34.79 42.34 19.22
N VAL A 718 -34.31 42.14 17.99
CA VAL A 718 -33.86 43.23 17.11
C VAL A 718 -35.02 44.17 16.80
N VAL A 719 -36.17 43.66 16.36
CA VAL A 719 -37.37 44.47 16.07
C VAL A 719 -37.80 45.29 17.29
N ILE A 720 -37.88 44.65 18.46
CA ILE A 720 -38.27 45.31 19.71
C ILE A 720 -37.24 46.39 20.07
N THR A 721 -35.94 46.08 20.04
CA THR A 721 -34.88 47.04 20.39
C THR A 721 -34.89 48.24 19.45
N THR A 722 -34.98 48.01 18.13
CA THR A 722 -35.04 49.08 17.13
C THR A 722 -36.28 49.94 17.32
N TYR A 723 -37.45 49.34 17.59
CA TYR A 723 -38.68 50.08 17.88
C TYR A 723 -38.57 50.95 19.13
N TYR A 724 -37.93 50.44 20.19
CA TYR A 724 -37.66 51.21 21.40
C TYR A 724 -36.67 52.35 21.14
N GLU A 725 -35.58 52.10 20.41
CA GLU A 725 -34.58 53.11 20.06
C GLU A 725 -35.19 54.25 19.23
N GLU A 726 -36.00 53.93 18.21
CA GLU A 726 -36.70 54.92 17.39
C GLU A 726 -37.70 55.74 18.21
N ARG A 727 -38.43 55.09 19.13
CA ARG A 727 -39.41 55.77 19.98
C ARG A 727 -38.74 56.65 21.04
N CYS A 728 -37.60 56.24 21.59
CA CYS A 728 -36.79 57.05 22.48
C CYS A 728 -36.21 58.27 21.75
N GLN A 729 -35.67 58.10 20.53
CA GLN A 729 -35.18 59.21 19.71
C GLN A 729 -36.30 60.19 19.34
N ALA A 730 -37.50 59.69 19.00
CA ALA A 730 -38.65 60.52 18.71
C ALA A 730 -39.08 61.36 19.94
N LEU A 731 -39.07 60.76 21.13
CA LEU A 731 -39.35 61.46 22.39
C LEU A 731 -38.27 62.49 22.74
N GLU A 732 -36.98 62.18 22.53
CA GLU A 732 -35.87 63.12 22.71
C GLU A 732 -36.01 64.33 21.78
N LEU A 733 -36.29 64.10 20.49
CA LEU A 733 -36.56 65.14 19.50
C LEU A 733 -37.79 65.99 19.87
N GLU A 734 -38.88 65.37 20.34
CA GLU A 734 -40.06 66.11 20.84
C GLU A 734 -39.73 66.99 22.05
N THR A 735 -38.91 66.51 22.99
CA THR A 735 -38.41 67.32 24.11
C THR A 735 -37.47 68.44 23.66
N GLU A 736 -36.63 68.22 22.65
CA GLU A 736 -35.73 69.23 22.08
C GLU A 736 -36.49 70.32 21.31
N PHE A 737 -37.54 69.93 20.57
CA PHE A 737 -38.46 70.85 19.88
C PHE A 737 -39.33 71.66 20.86
N GLN A 738 -39.79 71.04 21.95
CA GLN A 738 -40.47 71.73 23.05
C GLN A 738 -39.52 72.72 23.76
N TYR A 739 -38.26 72.35 23.94
CA TYR A 739 -37.23 73.21 24.53
C TYR A 739 -36.92 74.46 23.68
N THR A 740 -36.77 74.30 22.36
CA THR A 740 -36.55 75.44 21.44
C THR A 740 -37.75 76.38 21.32
N ARG A 741 -38.98 75.87 21.52
CA ARG A 741 -40.21 76.68 21.44
C ARG A 741 -40.55 77.42 22.74
N THR A 742 -40.11 76.93 23.90
CA THR A 742 -40.48 77.49 25.21
C THR A 742 -39.31 78.08 26.02
N GLY A 743 -38.06 77.86 25.62
CA GLY A 743 -36.87 78.45 26.23
C GLY A 743 -36.62 78.05 27.70
N ARG A 744 -37.29 77.02 28.23
CA ARG A 744 -37.10 76.53 29.60
C ARG A 744 -36.84 75.03 29.62
N LYS A 745 -35.74 74.62 30.28
CA LYS A 745 -35.48 73.21 30.64
C LYS A 745 -36.53 72.75 31.66
N GLN A 746 -37.41 71.83 31.29
CA GLN A 746 -38.09 71.00 32.26
C GLN A 746 -37.25 69.73 32.47
N TYR A 747 -36.68 69.60 33.67
CA TYR A 747 -36.20 68.30 34.14
C TYR A 747 -37.39 67.54 34.71
N MET A 748 -37.60 66.30 34.28
CA MET A 748 -38.33 65.32 35.08
C MET A 748 -37.34 64.28 35.64
N PRO A 749 -37.62 63.74 36.84
CA PRO A 749 -36.72 62.83 37.57
C PRO A 749 -36.54 61.47 36.88
#